data_AF-A0A1V6NDC7-F1
#
_entry.id   AF-A0A1V6NDC7-F1
#
_cell.length_a   1.000
_cell.length_b   1.000
_cell.length_c   1.000
_cell.angle_alpha   90.00
_cell.angle_beta   90.00
_cell.angle_gamma   90.00
#
_symmetry.space_group_name_H-M   'P 1'
#
loop_
_entity.id
_entity.type
_entity.pdbx_description
1 polymer ?
#
loop_
_entity_poly.entity_id
_entity_poly.type
_entity_poly.pdbx_seq_one_letter_code
_entity_poly.pdbx_strand_id
1 'polypeptide(L)'
;MTNATNSDWSRRASLFKKQLDAKIPAEWKKLSPDIEASQNVIDAVAQSGILSETELQILRLDAVELIEAIALRKYTSFQATNAYAKAAAIAQKLTNCLVDWFHEEALERAAWLDKQLEQTGTVVGPLHGLPISLKDICGIAGHECTAGFLSFAGNKVPDADGTLVAILRQAGAVFIVKTAVPQAIMHIETDCFLGPCTNPYNRTLTPGGSSGGESALIAMKASVMGVGTDIGGSIRAPAAVTGIWGFKPTASRTPKYGNVSTMSGQEAIMGAYGPMGRSVRDMNLFMKVVLAVEPWKIDPTQVAMPWRIEEPTWRGGATTPTIGVMWDDGVVLPHLPIARALKYAVEKLRVAGFTVVEYKAYSSKEAWDIISQLYFTDGGERIKKYCADSGEPVMEMTKWIVEQNSRPRSSLEVFDLVSQRDGYRARYNKHFQAAGVDVVLCPAGYGPAQPLGTTKWWGYTSLWNLVDYPGGVFPTGLSVDPVVDSPVSRQAFYSDLDRELWSEYDPKRLVDAPLSLQVIGARWEDEKALAAMTHISEVGLKETSLPTESAEEPHLPSWSSIIRNECDLTEEDPDLPIVHPESLEWYDDEENESHFLAQDAFLDLTLQDVTEATGSDTTGHIAFRQVSSDPRFPVYFVKQRPLLYGHMPTTSRMDFDAVRDECSSAGPSVFMQAISNLQQNTLPVIPIINSVRLEAACTGSSSVGPLPHGLLACAVAHTIPDSPNLQPHLQKVWTHVINSLEDEFRTPRLATLQVAILAIASRPCENIGQRDVLVSKSVAVAYLLGLHMDPARWELPIWERSLRKRLWWTLFIFDKWRALVYGRPSFIHSTEWHVSIPNLQDCDWGRYSAPELIISFKAFIYMCRMTQIVDSVVQSFMSVKSLLDPPAPFVKVALLEDVNKKLAALEEEMPESFKWNETAAGGNTMPTGVRSAQLSMLGLRIIVYRLHLNVAYRDIPLQYNSVAHIATDICKDMVDFLDTLTGPDLRLFWFPYTADHISNCCSLLLRIAIRGKTAHTTEAIIAEQLVQRLVDRLIELYETHKWDIAEAALRRLGPPLLAARKTVDSADIIHRNIASMVSRNSLGMFPRSEHAEAGHRGEDPGNTGLSFSMGLDSGLGSFWGTENILWEFPSWGSDEGIPGGHPI
;
A
#
# COMPACT_ATOMS: atom_id res chain seq x y z
N MET A 1 -4.62 56.89 23.03
CA MET A 1 -5.20 57.90 22.10
C MET A 1 -6.55 57.36 21.65
N THR A 2 -7.61 58.16 21.64
CA THR A 2 -8.97 57.75 21.24
C THR A 2 -9.32 58.26 19.85
N ASN A 3 -10.31 57.63 19.23
CA ASN A 3 -11.03 58.06 18.01
C ASN A 3 -10.21 58.12 16.70
N ALA A 4 -10.14 56.98 16.01
CA ALA A 4 -9.94 56.89 14.56
C ALA A 4 -10.94 55.87 13.96
N THR A 5 -12.17 56.33 13.73
CA THR A 5 -13.22 55.73 12.86
C THR A 5 -13.32 54.21 12.75
N ASN A 6 -14.24 53.61 13.52
CA ASN A 6 -14.99 52.45 13.04
C ASN A 6 -16.04 52.93 12.01
N SER A 7 -15.81 52.79 10.69
CA SER A 7 -16.83 53.11 9.66
C SER A 7 -16.49 52.74 8.20
N ASP A 8 -15.61 51.76 7.89
CA ASP A 8 -15.36 51.39 6.47
C ASP A 8 -14.95 49.92 6.25
N TRP A 9 -15.81 49.00 6.70
CA TRP A 9 -15.68 47.57 6.38
C TRP A 9 -15.73 47.33 4.85
N SER A 10 -16.55 48.09 4.13
CA SER A 10 -16.72 47.99 2.67
C SER A 10 -15.43 48.27 1.90
N ARG A 11 -14.64 49.29 2.30
CA ARG A 11 -13.32 49.55 1.73
C ARG A 11 -12.28 48.51 2.12
N ARG A 12 -12.33 47.98 3.35
CA ARG A 12 -11.44 46.87 3.77
C ARG A 12 -11.70 45.61 2.92
N ALA A 13 -12.96 45.22 2.76
CA ALA A 13 -13.37 44.14 1.87
C ALA A 13 -12.99 44.41 0.40
N SER A 14 -13.22 45.63 -0.08
CA SER A 14 -12.82 46.05 -1.43
C SER A 14 -11.30 46.06 -1.64
N LEU A 15 -10.52 46.33 -0.60
CA LEU A 15 -9.05 46.26 -0.63
C LEU A 15 -8.59 44.81 -0.69
N PHE A 16 -9.13 43.94 0.17
CA PHE A 16 -8.87 42.50 0.15
C PHE A 16 -9.18 41.91 -1.23
N LYS A 17 -10.38 42.19 -1.77
CA LYS A 17 -10.77 41.72 -3.10
C LYS A 17 -9.82 42.21 -4.20
N LYS A 18 -9.40 43.48 -4.15
CA LYS A 18 -8.37 44.01 -5.06
C LYS A 18 -6.99 43.37 -4.88
N GLN A 19 -6.62 42.94 -3.67
CA GLN A 19 -5.37 42.21 -3.43
C GLN A 19 -5.43 40.81 -4.05
N LEU A 20 -6.53 40.08 -3.85
CA LEU A 20 -6.79 38.79 -4.51
C LEU A 20 -6.82 38.93 -6.04
N ASP A 21 -7.60 39.87 -6.57
CA ASP A 21 -7.70 40.15 -8.00
C ASP A 21 -6.35 40.56 -8.60
N ALA A 22 -5.44 41.17 -7.82
CA ALA A 22 -4.11 41.59 -8.26
C ALA A 22 -3.09 40.45 -8.31
N LYS A 23 -3.28 39.34 -7.57
CA LYS A 23 -2.43 38.15 -7.70
C LYS A 23 -2.60 37.50 -9.09
N ILE A 24 -3.83 37.50 -9.61
CA ILE A 24 -4.17 36.84 -10.88
C ILE A 24 -3.61 37.62 -12.09
N PRO A 25 -2.91 36.98 -13.06
CA PRO A 25 -2.44 37.59 -14.30
C PRO A 25 -3.54 38.30 -15.10
N ALA A 26 -3.20 39.43 -15.73
CA ALA A 26 -4.16 40.28 -16.42
C ALA A 26 -4.75 39.61 -17.67
N GLU A 27 -3.96 38.79 -18.35
CA GLU A 27 -4.29 37.97 -19.51
C GLU A 27 -5.30 36.86 -19.19
N TRP A 28 -5.19 36.20 -18.03
CA TRP A 28 -6.10 35.09 -17.65
C TRP A 28 -7.48 35.59 -17.19
N LYS A 29 -7.66 36.91 -17.15
CA LYS A 29 -8.95 37.60 -16.93
C LYS A 29 -9.56 38.17 -18.23
N LYS A 30 -8.94 37.99 -19.41
CA LYS A 30 -9.46 38.49 -20.70
C LYS A 30 -10.41 37.49 -21.34
N LEU A 31 -11.69 37.59 -20.99
CA LEU A 31 -12.77 36.80 -21.59
C LEU A 31 -13.49 37.62 -22.68
N SER A 32 -14.32 36.96 -23.49
CA SER A 32 -15.20 37.68 -24.43
C SER A 32 -16.36 38.34 -23.69
N PRO A 33 -16.92 39.46 -24.19
CA PRO A 33 -18.11 40.09 -23.60
C PRO A 33 -19.29 39.12 -23.46
N ASP A 34 -19.43 38.18 -24.40
CA ASP A 34 -20.51 37.19 -24.40
C ASP A 34 -20.38 36.20 -23.23
N ILE A 35 -19.15 35.72 -22.95
CA ILE A 35 -18.87 34.86 -21.78
C ILE A 35 -19.05 35.65 -20.47
N GLU A 36 -18.61 36.91 -20.42
CA GLU A 36 -18.77 37.75 -19.23
C GLU A 36 -20.22 38.13 -18.94
N ALA A 37 -21.08 38.19 -19.97
CA ALA A 37 -22.51 38.43 -19.86
C ALA A 37 -23.35 37.16 -19.61
N SER A 38 -22.90 35.98 -20.03
CA SER A 38 -23.71 34.74 -20.00
C SER A 38 -24.18 34.35 -18.59
N GLN A 39 -25.44 33.96 -18.45
CA GLN A 39 -26.00 33.53 -17.17
C GLN A 39 -25.50 32.13 -16.77
N ASN A 40 -25.31 31.24 -17.74
CA ASN A 40 -24.66 29.93 -17.58
C ASN A 40 -23.19 30.05 -18.06
N VAL A 41 -22.25 29.61 -17.22
CA VAL A 41 -20.80 29.70 -17.44
C VAL A 41 -20.09 28.35 -17.27
N ILE A 42 -20.82 27.23 -17.24
CA ILE A 42 -20.24 25.91 -16.94
C ILE A 42 -19.09 25.51 -17.89
N ASP A 43 -19.21 25.82 -19.18
CA ASP A 43 -18.19 25.56 -20.20
C ASP A 43 -17.27 26.76 -20.49
N ALA A 44 -17.38 27.86 -19.72
CA ALA A 44 -16.63 29.09 -19.98
C ALA A 44 -15.10 28.92 -19.95
N VAL A 45 -14.58 27.96 -19.19
CA VAL A 45 -13.15 27.61 -19.21
C VAL A 45 -12.73 27.09 -20.60
N ALA A 46 -13.50 26.17 -21.18
CA ALA A 46 -13.23 25.60 -22.50
C ALA A 46 -13.47 26.61 -23.64
N GLN A 47 -14.45 27.50 -23.48
CA GLN A 47 -14.79 28.53 -24.47
C GLN A 47 -13.92 29.79 -24.38
N SER A 48 -13.08 29.92 -23.34
CA SER A 48 -12.32 31.15 -23.03
C SER A 48 -11.29 31.59 -24.08
N GLY A 49 -10.72 30.64 -24.84
CA GLY A 49 -9.55 30.88 -25.69
C GLY A 49 -8.24 31.17 -24.93
N ILE A 50 -8.22 31.03 -23.59
CA ILE A 50 -7.04 31.28 -22.73
C ILE A 50 -6.19 30.00 -22.56
N LEU A 51 -6.82 28.83 -22.66
CA LEU A 51 -6.18 27.52 -22.54
C LEU A 51 -5.89 26.93 -23.92
N SER A 52 -4.74 26.28 -24.05
CA SER A 52 -4.39 25.45 -25.20
C SER A 52 -5.15 24.11 -25.19
N GLU A 53 -5.28 23.44 -26.33
CA GLU A 53 -5.98 22.13 -26.39
C GLU A 53 -5.30 21.07 -25.51
N THR A 54 -3.97 21.11 -25.32
CA THR A 54 -3.27 20.24 -24.36
C THR A 54 -3.73 20.50 -22.91
N GLU A 55 -3.87 21.78 -22.53
CA GLU A 55 -4.38 22.15 -21.21
C GLU A 55 -5.86 21.74 -21.06
N LEU A 56 -6.68 21.91 -22.11
CA LEU A 56 -8.07 21.42 -22.13
C LEU A 56 -8.17 19.89 -22.06
N GLN A 57 -7.20 19.15 -22.60
CA GLN A 57 -7.12 17.69 -22.44
C GLN A 57 -6.78 17.30 -21.01
N ILE A 58 -5.86 18.01 -20.35
CA ILE A 58 -5.56 17.81 -18.92
C ILE A 58 -6.82 18.02 -18.06
N LEU A 59 -7.60 19.08 -18.31
CA LEU A 59 -8.85 19.36 -17.56
C LEU A 59 -9.98 18.35 -17.83
N ARG A 60 -9.84 17.44 -18.81
CA ARG A 60 -10.81 16.36 -19.05
C ARG A 60 -10.58 15.19 -18.07
N LEU A 61 -9.33 14.89 -17.72
CA LEU A 61 -8.95 13.77 -16.84
C LEU A 61 -9.46 13.93 -15.40
N ASP A 62 -9.83 12.82 -14.73
CA ASP A 62 -10.07 12.81 -13.28
C ASP A 62 -8.78 12.67 -12.45
N ALA A 63 -8.89 12.59 -11.12
CA ALA A 63 -7.71 12.67 -10.26
C ALA A 63 -6.80 11.45 -10.42
N VAL A 64 -7.38 10.26 -10.63
CA VAL A 64 -6.64 9.01 -10.82
C VAL A 64 -5.94 9.04 -12.18
N GLU A 65 -6.67 9.37 -13.24
CA GLU A 65 -6.12 9.50 -14.60
C GLU A 65 -5.01 10.56 -14.71
N LEU A 66 -5.14 11.66 -13.96
CA LEU A 66 -4.15 12.73 -13.96
C LEU A 66 -2.87 12.34 -13.22
N ILE A 67 -2.98 11.64 -12.08
CA ILE A 67 -1.82 11.05 -11.38
C ILE A 67 -1.13 10.02 -12.28
N GLU A 68 -1.87 9.14 -12.95
CA GLU A 68 -1.31 8.17 -13.88
C GLU A 68 -0.63 8.86 -15.07
N ALA A 69 -1.24 9.87 -15.68
CA ALA A 69 -0.65 10.63 -16.78
C ALA A 69 0.63 11.37 -16.38
N ILE A 70 0.69 11.92 -15.16
CA ILE A 70 1.88 12.58 -14.59
C ILE A 70 2.96 11.54 -14.25
N ALA A 71 2.62 10.45 -13.56
CA ALA A 71 3.52 9.35 -13.23
C ALA A 71 4.05 8.58 -14.45
N LEU A 72 3.34 8.62 -15.59
CA LEU A 72 3.81 8.14 -16.89
C LEU A 72 4.52 9.20 -17.74
N ARG A 73 4.52 10.48 -17.31
CA ARG A 73 5.13 11.63 -18.00
C ARG A 73 4.45 12.05 -19.31
N LYS A 74 3.18 11.66 -19.50
CA LYS A 74 2.32 12.15 -20.60
C LYS A 74 2.08 13.66 -20.47
N TYR A 75 1.98 14.14 -19.23
CA TYR A 75 1.98 15.55 -18.86
C TYR A 75 2.93 15.74 -17.67
N THR A 76 3.38 16.96 -17.41
CA THR A 76 4.13 17.32 -16.20
C THR A 76 3.20 17.92 -15.14
N SER A 77 3.60 17.90 -13.86
CA SER A 77 2.85 18.56 -12.78
C SER A 77 2.73 20.06 -13.01
N PHE A 78 3.79 20.72 -13.49
CA PHE A 78 3.77 22.14 -13.86
C PHE A 78 2.74 22.41 -14.97
N GLN A 79 2.69 21.58 -16.02
CA GLN A 79 1.67 21.71 -17.07
C GLN A 79 0.25 21.57 -16.50
N ALA A 80 0.03 20.61 -15.61
CA ALA A 80 -1.27 20.41 -14.98
C ALA A 80 -1.65 21.56 -14.04
N THR A 81 -0.79 21.91 -13.11
CA THR A 81 -0.99 23.05 -12.19
C THR A 81 -1.21 24.36 -12.92
N ASN A 82 -0.52 24.60 -14.04
CA ASN A 82 -0.75 25.77 -14.90
C ASN A 82 -2.14 25.75 -15.57
N ALA A 83 -2.56 24.60 -16.11
CA ALA A 83 -3.89 24.43 -16.71
C ALA A 83 -5.00 24.70 -15.68
N TYR A 84 -4.89 24.11 -14.48
CA TYR A 84 -5.87 24.30 -13.40
C TYR A 84 -5.83 25.71 -12.81
N ALA A 85 -4.66 26.37 -12.72
CA ALA A 85 -4.57 27.75 -12.25
C ALA A 85 -5.18 28.77 -13.24
N LYS A 86 -5.00 28.58 -14.56
CA LYS A 86 -5.71 29.33 -15.60
C LYS A 86 -7.22 29.16 -15.48
N ALA A 87 -7.68 27.91 -15.33
CA ALA A 87 -9.10 27.62 -15.14
C ALA A 87 -9.66 28.25 -13.85
N ALA A 88 -8.90 28.22 -12.76
CA ALA A 88 -9.26 28.86 -11.49
C ALA A 88 -9.35 30.39 -11.58
N ALA A 89 -8.50 31.04 -12.38
CA ALA A 89 -8.60 32.46 -12.68
C ALA A 89 -9.90 32.82 -13.42
N ILE A 90 -10.30 32.00 -14.39
CA ILE A 90 -11.56 32.15 -15.14
C ILE A 90 -12.77 31.90 -14.22
N ALA A 91 -12.75 30.82 -13.44
CA ALA A 91 -13.78 30.49 -12.47
C ALA A 91 -13.95 31.59 -11.41
N GLN A 92 -12.85 32.13 -10.88
CA GLN A 92 -12.88 33.25 -9.93
C GLN A 92 -13.53 34.49 -10.53
N LYS A 93 -13.14 34.88 -11.75
CA LYS A 93 -13.73 36.04 -12.42
C LYS A 93 -15.23 35.89 -12.67
N LEU A 94 -15.71 34.68 -12.96
CA LEU A 94 -17.11 34.44 -13.34
C LEU A 94 -18.02 34.08 -12.15
N THR A 95 -17.49 33.46 -11.09
CA THR A 95 -18.28 32.90 -9.97
C THR A 95 -17.85 33.38 -8.58
N ASN A 96 -16.74 34.12 -8.44
CA ASN A 96 -16.23 34.62 -7.16
C ASN A 96 -15.96 33.50 -6.12
N CYS A 97 -15.40 32.38 -6.59
CA CYS A 97 -15.22 31.14 -5.84
C CYS A 97 -13.97 31.05 -4.95
N LEU A 98 -13.08 32.06 -4.94
CA LEU A 98 -11.81 32.04 -4.21
C LEU A 98 -11.73 33.09 -3.09
N VAL A 99 -10.94 32.78 -2.06
CA VAL A 99 -10.45 33.70 -1.02
C VAL A 99 -8.95 33.94 -1.13
N ASP A 100 -8.17 32.96 -1.60
CA ASP A 100 -6.74 33.11 -1.88
C ASP A 100 -6.33 32.33 -3.14
N TRP A 101 -5.28 32.80 -3.82
CA TRP A 101 -4.72 32.27 -5.06
C TRP A 101 -3.20 32.42 -5.01
N PHE A 102 -2.47 31.32 -4.99
CA PHE A 102 -1.02 31.27 -4.75
C PHE A 102 -0.33 30.36 -5.76
N HIS A 103 -0.68 30.62 -7.03
CA HIS A 103 -0.18 29.92 -8.20
C HIS A 103 1.35 29.94 -8.33
N GLU A 104 2.04 30.95 -7.81
CA GLU A 104 3.52 31.01 -7.83
C GLU A 104 4.11 29.90 -6.94
N GLU A 105 3.71 29.79 -5.66
CA GLU A 105 4.06 28.62 -4.81
C GLU A 105 3.59 27.31 -5.46
N ALA A 106 2.39 27.29 -6.06
CA ALA A 106 1.87 26.11 -6.72
C ALA A 106 2.77 25.64 -7.89
N LEU A 107 3.27 26.57 -8.71
CA LEU A 107 4.21 26.29 -9.79
C LEU A 107 5.61 25.98 -9.28
N GLU A 108 6.08 26.62 -8.21
CA GLU A 108 7.35 26.26 -7.57
C GLU A 108 7.29 24.85 -6.98
N ARG A 109 6.17 24.48 -6.32
CA ARG A 109 5.93 23.12 -5.83
C ARG A 109 5.74 22.13 -6.98
N ALA A 110 5.07 22.51 -8.06
CA ALA A 110 4.88 21.66 -9.24
C ALA A 110 6.18 21.50 -10.07
N ALA A 111 7.01 22.53 -10.15
CA ALA A 111 8.34 22.49 -10.77
C ALA A 111 9.37 21.78 -9.89
N TRP A 112 9.27 21.88 -8.56
CA TRP A 112 10.02 21.02 -7.65
C TRP A 112 9.56 19.58 -7.81
N LEU A 113 8.24 19.34 -7.88
CA LEU A 113 7.70 18.00 -8.13
C LEU A 113 8.12 17.48 -9.51
N ASP A 114 8.22 18.29 -10.57
CA ASP A 114 8.75 17.87 -11.89
C ASP A 114 10.29 17.75 -11.93
N LYS A 115 11.03 18.58 -11.19
CA LYS A 115 12.45 18.35 -10.86
C LYS A 115 12.62 17.14 -9.94
N GLN A 116 11.51 16.57 -9.45
CA GLN A 116 11.36 15.29 -8.77
C GLN A 116 10.46 14.33 -9.62
N LEU A 117 10.24 14.60 -10.93
CA LEU A 117 9.40 13.77 -11.83
C LEU A 117 9.96 13.36 -13.21
N GLU A 118 11.27 13.23 -13.29
CA GLU A 118 12.00 12.10 -13.94
C GLU A 118 12.97 10.93 -13.25
N GLN A 119 14.17 10.77 -12.43
CA GLN A 119 15.07 11.15 -11.13
C GLN A 119 14.69 10.75 -9.66
N THR A 120 14.36 11.60 -8.68
CA THR A 120 14.03 11.31 -7.25
C THR A 120 14.49 9.98 -6.60
N GLY A 121 13.79 8.91 -6.98
CA GLY A 121 13.80 7.53 -6.50
C GLY A 121 12.57 6.83 -7.10
N THR A 122 11.43 7.50 -6.98
CA THR A 122 10.05 7.12 -7.35
C THR A 122 9.20 8.39 -7.46
N VAL A 123 7.89 8.27 -7.71
CA VAL A 123 6.96 9.37 -7.34
C VAL A 123 7.11 9.71 -5.85
N VAL A 124 7.09 11.00 -5.52
CA VAL A 124 7.15 11.51 -4.12
C VAL A 124 6.00 10.97 -3.24
N GLY A 125 4.87 10.58 -3.84
CA GLY A 125 3.76 9.95 -3.13
C GLY A 125 2.56 9.63 -4.03
N PRO A 126 1.48 9.07 -3.45
CA PRO A 126 0.32 8.59 -4.21
C PRO A 126 -0.58 9.70 -4.78
N LEU A 127 -0.31 10.98 -4.46
CA LEU A 127 -0.94 12.16 -5.04
C LEU A 127 0.07 13.04 -5.78
N HIS A 128 1.21 12.47 -6.20
CA HIS A 128 2.30 13.25 -6.79
C HIS A 128 1.82 14.13 -7.94
N GLY A 129 2.10 15.43 -7.80
CA GLY A 129 1.86 16.42 -8.85
C GLY A 129 0.39 16.78 -9.05
N LEU A 130 -0.54 16.18 -8.28
CA LEU A 130 -1.96 16.42 -8.42
C LEU A 130 -2.32 17.82 -7.87
N PRO A 131 -2.95 18.68 -8.68
CA PRO A 131 -3.46 19.97 -8.22
C PRO A 131 -4.73 19.80 -7.38
N ILE A 132 -4.75 20.35 -6.16
CA ILE A 132 -5.85 20.27 -5.20
C ILE A 132 -6.29 21.68 -4.76
N SER A 133 -7.60 21.87 -4.63
CA SER A 133 -8.21 23.04 -3.99
C SER A 133 -8.55 22.79 -2.52
N LEU A 134 -8.41 23.82 -1.68
CA LEU A 134 -8.66 23.70 -0.24
C LEU A 134 -9.68 24.75 0.23
N LYS A 135 -10.69 24.32 0.99
CA LYS A 135 -11.64 25.25 1.62
C LYS A 135 -10.92 26.24 2.53
N ASP A 136 -11.36 27.51 2.57
CA ASP A 136 -10.77 28.62 3.36
C ASP A 136 -10.28 28.25 4.78
N ILE A 137 -11.00 27.37 5.49
CA ILE A 137 -10.67 27.00 6.87
C ILE A 137 -9.57 25.94 7.01
N CYS A 138 -9.15 25.31 5.90
CA CYS A 138 -8.01 24.41 5.88
C CYS A 138 -6.74 25.18 6.25
N GLY A 139 -6.04 24.72 7.28
CA GLY A 139 -4.80 25.34 7.72
C GLY A 139 -3.67 25.04 6.71
N ILE A 140 -3.17 26.07 6.04
CA ILE A 140 -1.95 26.00 5.22
C ILE A 140 -0.96 26.99 5.84
N ALA A 141 0.30 26.58 6.00
CA ALA A 141 1.36 27.46 6.50
C ALA A 141 1.42 28.74 5.67
N GLY A 142 1.40 29.92 6.33
CA GLY A 142 1.52 31.22 5.65
C GLY A 142 0.26 31.77 4.96
N HIS A 143 -0.80 30.97 4.76
CA HIS A 143 -2.04 31.44 4.11
C HIS A 143 -3.18 31.70 5.09
N GLU A 144 -3.74 32.91 5.05
CA GLU A 144 -4.83 33.32 5.92
C GLU A 144 -6.11 32.49 5.74
N CYS A 145 -6.80 32.21 6.84
CA CYS A 145 -8.11 31.55 6.89
C CYS A 145 -9.17 32.55 7.38
N THR A 146 -10.09 32.99 6.52
CA THR A 146 -11.05 34.04 6.86
C THR A 146 -12.27 33.54 7.64
N ALA A 147 -12.64 32.26 7.49
CA ALA A 147 -13.92 31.70 7.94
C ALA A 147 -15.16 32.52 7.48
N GLY A 148 -15.02 33.27 6.37
CA GLY A 148 -16.01 34.21 5.87
C GLY A 148 -16.14 35.52 6.66
N PHE A 149 -15.20 35.83 7.57
CA PHE A 149 -15.17 37.05 8.38
C PHE A 149 -14.01 38.00 7.99
N LEU A 150 -14.34 39.28 7.84
CA LEU A 150 -13.36 40.34 7.60
C LEU A 150 -12.49 40.66 8.84
N SER A 151 -12.88 40.17 10.03
CA SER A 151 -12.06 40.26 11.25
C SER A 151 -10.93 39.22 11.29
N PHE A 152 -11.04 38.11 10.55
CA PHE A 152 -10.02 37.06 10.51
C PHE A 152 -8.99 37.30 9.40
N ALA A 153 -9.39 37.96 8.31
CA ALA A 153 -8.49 38.47 7.28
C ALA A 153 -7.32 39.28 7.90
N GLY A 154 -6.08 38.94 7.55
CA GLY A 154 -4.84 39.46 8.11
C GLY A 154 -4.52 39.05 9.56
N ASN A 155 -5.41 38.34 10.25
CA ASN A 155 -5.31 38.01 11.68
C ASN A 155 -5.32 36.51 12.00
N LYS A 156 -5.51 35.65 10.99
CA LYS A 156 -5.60 34.18 11.12
C LYS A 156 -4.79 33.47 10.06
N VAL A 157 -3.48 33.66 10.12
CA VAL A 157 -2.48 32.89 9.37
C VAL A 157 -2.00 31.72 10.23
N PRO A 158 -2.02 30.46 9.75
CA PRO A 158 -1.38 29.33 10.42
C PRO A 158 0.14 29.38 10.26
N ASP A 159 0.88 29.10 11.33
CA ASP A 159 2.34 28.97 11.30
C ASP A 159 2.81 27.63 10.69
N ALA A 160 1.89 26.67 10.51
CA ALA A 160 2.13 25.34 9.94
C ALA A 160 0.87 24.82 9.23
N ASP A 161 1.03 23.86 8.33
CA ASP A 161 -0.08 23.13 7.72
C ASP A 161 -0.87 22.35 8.80
N GLY A 162 -2.21 22.38 8.71
CA GLY A 162 -3.08 21.51 9.49
C GLY A 162 -2.89 20.05 9.07
N THR A 163 -3.13 19.10 9.97
CA THR A 163 -2.64 17.72 9.80
C THR A 163 -3.13 17.05 8.52
N LEU A 164 -4.36 17.33 8.06
CA LEU A 164 -4.86 16.84 6.78
C LEU A 164 -4.12 17.45 5.57
N VAL A 165 -3.82 18.75 5.62
CA VAL A 165 -3.08 19.47 4.58
C VAL A 165 -1.64 18.97 4.51
N ALA A 166 -0.99 18.78 5.66
CA ALA A 166 0.36 18.22 5.74
C ALA A 166 0.45 16.82 5.11
N ILE A 167 -0.51 15.93 5.41
CA ILE A 167 -0.60 14.58 4.82
C ILE A 167 -0.75 14.65 3.29
N LEU A 168 -1.59 15.55 2.77
CA LEU A 168 -1.78 15.71 1.33
C LEU A 168 -0.53 16.29 0.64
N ARG A 169 0.15 17.27 1.27
CA ARG A 169 1.40 17.86 0.74
C ARG A 169 2.54 16.82 0.72
N GLN A 170 2.64 16.00 1.77
CA GLN A 170 3.58 14.87 1.87
C GLN A 170 3.28 13.77 0.86
N ALA A 171 2.00 13.45 0.62
CA ALA A 171 1.58 12.53 -0.45
C ALA A 171 1.86 13.07 -1.88
N GLY A 172 2.39 14.28 -2.01
CA GLY A 172 2.87 14.86 -3.26
C GLY A 172 1.90 15.83 -3.94
N ALA A 173 0.80 16.22 -3.30
CA ALA A 173 -0.16 17.16 -3.87
C ALA A 173 0.40 18.59 -4.03
N VAL A 174 -0.20 19.34 -4.94
CA VAL A 174 0.04 20.78 -5.19
C VAL A 174 -1.20 21.56 -4.81
N PHE A 175 -1.08 22.55 -3.92
CA PHE A 175 -2.19 23.44 -3.60
C PHE A 175 -2.11 24.70 -4.47
N ILE A 176 -3.21 25.10 -5.11
CA ILE A 176 -3.25 26.30 -5.99
C ILE A 176 -3.98 27.47 -5.34
N VAL A 177 -5.07 27.17 -4.63
CA VAL A 177 -6.06 28.14 -4.18
C VAL A 177 -6.67 27.78 -2.84
N LYS A 178 -7.20 28.79 -2.15
CA LYS A 178 -8.19 28.60 -1.10
C LYS A 178 -9.56 29.11 -1.54
N THR A 179 -10.60 28.32 -1.33
CA THR A 179 -11.94 28.56 -1.90
C THR A 179 -12.92 29.20 -0.92
N ALA A 180 -13.86 29.97 -1.46
CA ALA A 180 -14.80 30.79 -0.71
C ALA A 180 -15.77 29.97 0.15
N VAL A 181 -16.03 30.51 1.34
CA VAL A 181 -16.97 29.99 2.33
C VAL A 181 -17.93 31.11 2.76
N PRO A 182 -19.18 30.79 3.16
CA PRO A 182 -20.06 31.78 3.75
C PRO A 182 -19.51 32.36 5.05
N GLN A 183 -19.99 33.55 5.43
CA GLN A 183 -19.82 34.10 6.76
C GLN A 183 -20.15 33.05 7.84
N ALA A 184 -19.30 32.95 8.87
CA ALA A 184 -19.36 31.96 9.94
C ALA A 184 -19.22 30.47 9.52
N ILE A 185 -19.07 30.15 8.23
CA ILE A 185 -19.02 28.77 7.67
C ILE A 185 -20.34 27.99 7.81
N MET A 186 -21.46 28.63 8.17
CA MET A 186 -22.65 27.97 8.74
C MET A 186 -23.94 28.01 7.89
N HIS A 187 -23.84 28.18 6.56
CA HIS A 187 -24.98 28.10 5.64
C HIS A 187 -24.78 27.03 4.57
N ILE A 188 -25.88 26.59 3.97
CA ILE A 188 -25.90 25.81 2.72
C ILE A 188 -25.90 26.74 1.49
N GLU A 189 -25.30 27.92 1.64
CA GLU A 189 -25.01 28.91 0.60
C GLU A 189 -23.61 29.49 0.85
N THR A 190 -23.08 30.28 -0.10
CA THR A 190 -21.74 30.88 0.01
C THR A 190 -21.80 32.37 -0.30
N ASP A 191 -21.96 33.19 0.74
CA ASP A 191 -21.85 34.65 0.72
C ASP A 191 -21.10 35.14 1.96
N CYS A 192 -20.18 36.09 1.77
CA CYS A 192 -19.28 36.64 2.79
C CYS A 192 -18.84 38.06 2.41
N PHE A 193 -17.92 38.68 3.15
CA PHE A 193 -17.48 40.06 2.89
C PHE A 193 -16.90 40.30 1.47
N LEU A 194 -16.51 39.26 0.72
CA LEU A 194 -16.09 39.35 -0.69
C LEU A 194 -17.26 39.51 -1.69
N GLY A 195 -18.50 39.44 -1.21
CA GLY A 195 -19.71 39.23 -2.00
C GLY A 195 -19.98 37.75 -2.27
N PRO A 196 -21.13 37.43 -2.90
CA PRO A 196 -21.57 36.05 -3.08
C PRO A 196 -20.67 35.27 -4.04
N CYS A 197 -20.51 33.99 -3.77
CA CYS A 197 -20.11 33.00 -4.76
C CYS A 197 -21.36 32.48 -5.47
N THR A 198 -21.29 32.24 -6.79
CA THR A 198 -22.46 31.92 -7.62
C THR A 198 -22.33 30.58 -8.33
N ASN A 199 -23.47 29.96 -8.67
CA ASN A 199 -23.50 28.66 -9.33
C ASN A 199 -23.07 28.79 -10.81
N PRO A 200 -22.16 27.94 -11.32
CA PRO A 200 -21.72 28.02 -12.71
C PRO A 200 -22.81 27.68 -13.74
N TYR A 201 -23.84 26.90 -13.40
CA TYR A 201 -24.97 26.63 -14.31
C TYR A 201 -25.91 27.84 -14.43
N ASN A 202 -26.03 28.64 -13.35
CA ASN A 202 -26.79 29.88 -13.37
C ASN A 202 -26.26 30.83 -12.27
N ARG A 203 -25.62 31.92 -12.70
CA ARG A 203 -24.99 32.90 -11.80
C ARG A 203 -25.96 33.71 -10.92
N THR A 204 -27.28 33.52 -11.02
CA THR A 204 -28.26 34.04 -10.04
C THR A 204 -28.60 33.06 -8.92
N LEU A 205 -27.98 31.88 -8.88
CA LEU A 205 -28.23 30.83 -7.90
C LEU A 205 -26.99 30.55 -7.03
N THR A 206 -27.21 29.90 -5.89
CA THR A 206 -26.17 29.45 -4.98
C THR A 206 -25.41 28.23 -5.54
N PRO A 207 -24.07 28.17 -5.41
CA PRO A 207 -23.28 26.94 -5.59
C PRO A 207 -23.44 25.99 -4.39
N GLY A 208 -24.32 26.34 -3.45
CA GLY A 208 -24.49 25.70 -2.16
C GLY A 208 -23.47 26.23 -1.16
N GLY A 209 -23.32 25.50 -0.05
CA GLY A 209 -22.38 25.86 1.00
C GLY A 209 -22.32 24.80 2.09
N SER A 210 -21.40 24.90 3.04
CA SER A 210 -20.42 25.98 3.18
C SER A 210 -19.11 25.77 2.40
N SER A 211 -19.01 24.74 1.57
CA SER A 211 -17.89 24.54 0.62
C SER A 211 -18.29 24.93 -0.82
N GLY A 212 -18.99 26.06 -1.00
CA GLY A 212 -19.51 26.46 -2.32
C GLY A 212 -18.44 26.96 -3.30
N GLY A 213 -17.32 27.50 -2.78
CA GLY A 213 -16.16 27.80 -3.62
C GLY A 213 -15.57 26.55 -4.28
N GLU A 214 -15.37 25.47 -3.52
CA GLU A 214 -14.98 24.15 -4.04
C GLU A 214 -15.95 23.66 -5.13
N SER A 215 -17.26 23.71 -4.86
CA SER A 215 -18.26 23.13 -5.78
C SER A 215 -18.42 23.90 -7.09
N ALA A 216 -18.27 25.23 -7.08
CA ALA A 216 -18.23 26.03 -8.29
C ALA A 216 -16.95 25.75 -9.10
N LEU A 217 -15.80 25.71 -8.43
CA LEU A 217 -14.48 25.50 -9.03
C LEU A 217 -14.38 24.10 -9.69
N ILE A 218 -14.77 23.04 -8.98
CA ILE A 218 -14.72 21.66 -9.48
C ILE A 218 -15.74 21.44 -10.62
N ALA A 219 -16.94 22.04 -10.54
CA ALA A 219 -17.95 21.92 -11.60
C ALA A 219 -17.50 22.57 -12.93
N MET A 220 -16.79 23.71 -12.86
CA MET A 220 -16.14 24.34 -14.03
C MET A 220 -14.88 23.61 -14.50
N LYS A 221 -14.54 22.44 -13.93
CA LYS A 221 -13.30 21.68 -14.17
C LYS A 221 -12.03 22.49 -13.86
N ALA A 222 -12.16 23.52 -13.03
CA ALA A 222 -11.08 24.39 -12.56
C ALA A 222 -10.40 23.89 -11.28
N SER A 223 -10.87 22.76 -10.75
CA SER A 223 -10.13 21.86 -9.86
C SER A 223 -10.54 20.41 -10.18
N VAL A 224 -9.63 19.46 -9.99
CA VAL A 224 -9.90 18.02 -10.22
C VAL A 224 -10.42 17.34 -8.95
N MET A 225 -9.89 17.74 -7.79
CA MET A 225 -10.28 17.29 -6.46
C MET A 225 -10.00 18.39 -5.44
N GLY A 226 -10.84 18.51 -4.42
CA GLY A 226 -10.70 19.49 -3.36
C GLY A 226 -11.15 18.99 -1.99
N VAL A 227 -10.77 19.71 -0.93
CA VAL A 227 -11.10 19.36 0.46
C VAL A 227 -12.22 20.25 0.99
N GLY A 228 -13.41 19.67 1.16
CA GLY A 228 -14.53 20.29 1.84
C GLY A 228 -14.61 19.92 3.33
N THR A 229 -15.53 20.57 4.03
CA THR A 229 -15.89 20.22 5.42
C THR A 229 -17.40 20.23 5.61
N ASP A 230 -17.91 19.37 6.51
CA ASP A 230 -19.34 19.09 6.64
C ASP A 230 -19.74 18.83 8.11
N ILE A 231 -20.52 19.76 8.67
CA ILE A 231 -21.16 19.67 10.00
C ILE A 231 -22.71 19.61 9.92
N GLY A 232 -23.27 19.80 8.73
CA GLY A 232 -24.71 19.83 8.46
C GLY A 232 -25.11 19.61 6.99
N GLY A 233 -24.17 19.23 6.13
CA GLY A 233 -24.35 19.14 4.67
C GLY A 233 -23.26 19.79 3.83
N SER A 234 -22.30 20.47 4.45
CA SER A 234 -21.40 21.40 3.75
C SER A 234 -20.39 20.78 2.76
N ILE A 235 -20.32 19.45 2.59
CA ILE A 235 -19.71 18.79 1.42
C ILE A 235 -20.79 18.39 0.41
N ARG A 236 -21.83 17.70 0.90
CA ARG A 236 -22.85 17.03 0.09
C ARG A 236 -23.79 18.00 -0.63
N ALA A 237 -24.34 18.98 0.07
CA ALA A 237 -25.27 19.95 -0.52
C ALA A 237 -24.63 20.84 -1.62
N PRO A 238 -23.41 21.40 -1.46
CA PRO A 238 -22.77 22.13 -2.55
C PRO A 238 -22.39 21.20 -3.71
N ALA A 239 -21.93 19.97 -3.44
CA ALA A 239 -21.71 18.98 -4.49
C ALA A 239 -22.99 18.67 -5.28
N ALA A 240 -24.14 18.57 -4.59
CA ALA A 240 -25.41 18.22 -5.20
C ALA A 240 -25.92 19.29 -6.17
N VAL A 241 -25.82 20.57 -5.81
CA VAL A 241 -26.36 21.68 -6.61
C VAL A 241 -25.44 22.17 -7.73
N THR A 242 -24.19 21.69 -7.79
CA THR A 242 -23.29 21.88 -8.95
C THR A 242 -22.99 20.57 -9.72
N GLY A 243 -23.61 19.45 -9.33
CA GLY A 243 -23.57 18.21 -10.11
C GLY A 243 -22.22 17.47 -10.07
N ILE A 244 -21.51 17.56 -8.97
CA ILE A 244 -20.20 16.93 -8.75
C ILE A 244 -20.28 15.83 -7.67
N TRP A 245 -19.19 15.11 -7.46
CA TRP A 245 -19.07 14.13 -6.39
C TRP A 245 -18.56 14.78 -5.11
N GLY A 246 -18.99 14.26 -3.96
CA GLY A 246 -18.44 14.66 -2.67
C GLY A 246 -18.80 13.68 -1.57
N PHE A 247 -17.83 13.31 -0.73
CA PHE A 247 -18.01 12.31 0.32
C PHE A 247 -17.79 12.91 1.71
N LYS A 248 -18.79 12.72 2.60
CA LYS A 248 -18.66 13.02 4.02
C LYS A 248 -18.39 11.71 4.79
N PRO A 249 -17.15 11.44 5.22
CA PRO A 249 -16.86 10.31 6.09
C PRO A 249 -17.51 10.46 7.48
N THR A 250 -17.45 9.42 8.30
CA THR A 250 -17.74 9.45 9.73
C THR A 250 -16.79 10.46 10.39
N ALA A 251 -17.29 11.30 11.31
CA ALA A 251 -16.66 12.57 11.62
C ALA A 251 -15.20 12.48 12.07
N SER A 252 -14.80 11.44 12.79
CA SER A 252 -13.42 11.22 13.27
C SER A 252 -12.67 10.11 12.52
N ARG A 253 -12.91 10.01 11.20
CA ARG A 253 -12.13 9.19 10.24
C ARG A 253 -11.08 10.01 9.45
N THR A 254 -11.15 11.34 9.51
CA THR A 254 -10.22 12.28 8.81
C THR A 254 -9.68 13.37 9.75
N PRO A 255 -8.37 13.70 9.72
CA PRO A 255 -7.75 14.73 10.55
C PRO A 255 -8.41 16.11 10.48
N LYS A 256 -8.30 16.85 11.59
CA LYS A 256 -8.95 18.15 11.85
C LYS A 256 -8.02 19.15 12.54
N TYR A 257 -6.93 18.72 13.16
CA TYR A 257 -6.03 19.59 13.91
C TYR A 257 -5.32 20.60 13.01
N GLY A 258 -5.01 21.79 13.55
CA GLY A 258 -4.39 22.92 12.84
C GLY A 258 -5.32 23.71 11.91
N ASN A 259 -6.58 23.31 11.73
CA ASN A 259 -7.57 24.05 10.94
C ASN A 259 -8.26 25.17 11.75
N VAL A 260 -8.76 26.20 11.07
CA VAL A 260 -9.45 27.33 11.73
C VAL A 260 -10.93 27.02 11.96
N SER A 261 -11.43 27.32 13.15
CA SER A 261 -12.84 27.14 13.53
C SER A 261 -13.39 28.42 14.17
N THR A 262 -14.66 28.71 13.88
CA THR A 262 -15.42 29.80 14.49
C THR A 262 -15.88 29.46 15.90
N MET A 263 -15.87 28.16 16.26
CA MET A 263 -16.32 27.61 17.54
C MET A 263 -15.35 26.53 18.04
N SER A 264 -14.06 26.85 18.14
CA SER A 264 -13.05 25.94 18.70
C SER A 264 -13.43 25.49 20.12
N GLY A 265 -13.37 24.18 20.37
CA GLY A 265 -13.81 23.53 21.61
C GLY A 265 -15.25 23.01 21.61
N GLN A 266 -15.98 23.10 20.48
CA GLN A 266 -17.32 22.51 20.34
C GLN A 266 -17.22 21.04 19.89
N GLU A 267 -17.69 20.11 20.72
CA GLU A 267 -17.67 18.65 20.45
C GLU A 267 -19.06 18.01 20.36
N ALA A 268 -20.13 18.74 20.70
CA ALA A 268 -21.48 18.20 20.74
C ALA A 268 -22.02 17.79 19.35
N ILE A 269 -21.52 18.41 18.28
CA ILE A 269 -21.63 17.93 16.90
C ILE A 269 -20.27 18.13 16.26
N MET A 270 -19.64 17.03 15.82
CA MET A 270 -18.34 17.09 15.16
C MET A 270 -18.50 17.27 13.66
N GLY A 271 -17.76 18.21 13.08
CA GLY A 271 -17.56 18.27 11.63
C GLY A 271 -16.68 17.13 11.13
N ALA A 272 -16.95 16.69 9.89
CA ALA A 272 -16.08 15.86 9.08
C ALA A 272 -15.29 16.73 8.08
N TYR A 273 -14.12 16.26 7.66
CA TYR A 273 -13.39 16.75 6.49
C TYR A 273 -13.50 15.67 5.40
N GLY A 274 -13.48 16.03 4.13
CA GLY A 274 -13.67 15.01 3.08
C GLY A 274 -13.54 15.54 1.66
N PRO A 275 -13.41 14.62 0.69
CA PRO A 275 -13.13 14.97 -0.70
C PRO A 275 -14.38 15.47 -1.42
N MET A 276 -14.15 16.36 -2.38
CA MET A 276 -15.05 16.80 -3.44
C MET A 276 -14.31 16.63 -4.77
N GLY A 277 -14.98 16.18 -5.84
CA GLY A 277 -14.29 15.75 -7.06
C GLY A 277 -15.25 15.35 -8.18
N ARG A 278 -14.75 14.62 -9.18
CA ARG A 278 -15.44 14.38 -10.46
C ARG A 278 -15.80 12.91 -10.71
N SER A 279 -15.23 11.98 -9.94
CA SER A 279 -15.53 10.55 -9.94
C SER A 279 -15.68 9.96 -8.52
N VAL A 280 -16.21 8.73 -8.42
CA VAL A 280 -16.21 7.96 -7.17
C VAL A 280 -14.83 7.39 -6.82
N ARG A 281 -13.95 7.18 -7.81
CA ARG A 281 -12.57 6.72 -7.57
C ARG A 281 -11.69 7.82 -6.98
N ASP A 282 -11.93 9.10 -7.31
CA ASP A 282 -11.31 10.26 -6.63
C ASP A 282 -11.59 10.20 -5.11
N MET A 283 -12.84 9.91 -4.72
CA MET A 283 -13.26 9.88 -3.31
C MET A 283 -12.59 8.71 -2.56
N ASN A 284 -12.51 7.55 -3.19
CA ASN A 284 -11.83 6.37 -2.65
C ASN A 284 -10.31 6.57 -2.55
N LEU A 285 -9.67 7.17 -3.56
CA LEU A 285 -8.24 7.53 -3.54
C LEU A 285 -7.92 8.40 -2.33
N PHE A 286 -8.66 9.49 -2.14
CA PHE A 286 -8.47 10.41 -1.01
C PHE A 286 -8.56 9.69 0.34
N MET A 287 -9.64 8.91 0.56
CA MET A 287 -9.83 8.20 1.82
C MET A 287 -8.74 7.15 2.08
N LYS A 288 -8.29 6.42 1.04
CA LYS A 288 -7.19 5.46 1.14
C LYS A 288 -5.87 6.16 1.49
N VAL A 289 -5.50 7.24 0.80
CA VAL A 289 -4.26 8.00 1.06
C VAL A 289 -4.25 8.58 2.48
N VAL A 290 -5.33 9.23 2.91
CA VAL A 290 -5.40 9.88 4.23
C VAL A 290 -5.36 8.86 5.38
N LEU A 291 -5.87 7.63 5.19
CA LEU A 291 -5.84 6.57 6.21
C LEU A 291 -4.59 5.68 6.17
N ALA A 292 -3.88 5.60 5.04
CA ALA A 292 -2.66 4.80 4.90
C ALA A 292 -1.52 5.27 5.81
N VAL A 293 -1.45 6.58 6.09
CA VAL A 293 -0.46 7.17 7.01
C VAL A 293 -0.80 7.01 8.51
N GLU A 294 -1.78 6.16 8.83
CA GLU A 294 -2.25 5.86 10.19
C GLU A 294 -2.50 7.13 11.05
N PRO A 295 -3.34 8.09 10.58
CA PRO A 295 -3.40 9.47 11.07
C PRO A 295 -3.71 9.66 12.56
N TRP A 296 -4.30 8.65 13.21
CA TRP A 296 -4.53 8.60 14.66
C TRP A 296 -3.25 8.55 15.50
N LYS A 297 -2.09 8.30 14.88
CA LYS A 297 -0.76 8.48 15.50
C LYS A 297 -0.31 9.95 15.57
N ILE A 298 -0.99 10.85 14.86
CA ILE A 298 -0.57 12.25 14.64
C ILE A 298 -1.64 13.23 15.16
N ASP A 299 -2.92 12.98 14.85
CA ASP A 299 -4.04 13.83 15.25
C ASP A 299 -4.92 13.12 16.31
N PRO A 300 -5.03 13.65 17.54
CA PRO A 300 -5.80 13.04 18.62
C PRO A 300 -7.32 13.14 18.44
N THR A 301 -7.83 13.83 17.41
CA THR A 301 -9.27 13.89 17.10
C THR A 301 -9.79 12.64 16.37
N GLN A 302 -8.92 11.66 16.10
CA GLN A 302 -9.17 10.52 15.23
C GLN A 302 -9.44 9.23 16.00
N VAL A 303 -10.21 8.33 15.38
CA VAL A 303 -10.33 6.93 15.82
C VAL A 303 -9.28 6.08 15.10
N ALA A 304 -8.63 5.18 15.84
CA ALA A 304 -7.65 4.24 15.31
C ALA A 304 -8.31 3.12 14.48
N MET A 305 -8.77 3.47 13.26
CA MET A 305 -9.43 2.55 12.34
C MET A 305 -8.89 2.72 10.91
N PRO A 306 -7.95 1.85 10.48
CA PRO A 306 -7.45 1.79 9.10
C PRO A 306 -8.57 1.67 8.07
N TRP A 307 -8.25 1.94 6.80
CA TRP A 307 -9.12 1.59 5.69
C TRP A 307 -9.19 0.05 5.54
N ARG A 308 -10.40 -0.53 5.49
CA ARG A 308 -10.57 -1.98 5.24
C ARG A 308 -10.26 -2.31 3.78
N ILE A 309 -9.38 -3.29 3.59
CA ILE A 309 -8.89 -3.73 2.27
C ILE A 309 -9.83 -4.77 1.65
N GLU A 310 -10.56 -5.52 2.48
CA GLU A 310 -11.60 -6.46 2.06
C GLU A 310 -12.80 -5.74 1.43
N GLU A 311 -13.35 -6.30 0.35
CA GLU A 311 -14.61 -5.83 -0.23
C GLU A 311 -15.77 -5.96 0.78
N PRO A 312 -16.65 -4.96 0.87
CA PRO A 312 -17.68 -4.95 1.91
C PRO A 312 -18.74 -6.04 1.71
N THR A 313 -19.00 -6.78 2.79
CA THR A 313 -20.06 -7.78 2.84
C THR A 313 -21.45 -7.13 2.93
N TRP A 314 -22.30 -7.44 1.94
CA TRP A 314 -23.70 -7.03 1.87
C TRP A 314 -24.64 -8.02 2.59
N ARG A 315 -25.83 -7.56 2.97
CA ARG A 315 -26.82 -8.41 3.67
C ARG A 315 -27.16 -9.68 2.88
N GLY A 316 -27.26 -10.79 3.60
CA GLY A 316 -27.57 -12.11 3.03
C GLY A 316 -26.45 -12.75 2.20
N GLY A 317 -25.25 -12.15 2.12
CA GLY A 317 -24.18 -12.62 1.23
C GLY A 317 -24.42 -12.26 -0.24
N ALA A 318 -25.23 -11.23 -0.52
CA ALA A 318 -25.43 -10.71 -1.86
C ALA A 318 -24.15 -10.08 -2.43
N THR A 319 -24.07 -9.96 -3.76
CA THR A 319 -23.02 -9.24 -4.48
C THR A 319 -23.27 -7.73 -4.59
N THR A 320 -24.48 -7.27 -4.26
CA THR A 320 -24.91 -5.86 -4.34
C THR A 320 -25.62 -5.42 -3.04
N PRO A 321 -25.53 -4.16 -2.63
CA PRO A 321 -26.20 -3.65 -1.43
C PRO A 321 -27.74 -3.72 -1.51
N THR A 322 -28.37 -3.96 -0.35
CA THR A 322 -29.80 -3.69 -0.14
C THR A 322 -30.01 -2.19 0.07
N ILE A 323 -30.69 -1.53 -0.87
CA ILE A 323 -30.88 -0.08 -0.89
C ILE A 323 -32.25 0.30 -0.32
N GLY A 324 -32.27 1.05 0.78
CA GLY A 324 -33.44 1.73 1.29
C GLY A 324 -33.69 3.06 0.60
N VAL A 325 -34.91 3.33 0.13
CA VAL A 325 -35.28 4.60 -0.52
C VAL A 325 -36.03 5.50 0.43
N MET A 326 -35.42 6.61 0.84
CA MET A 326 -36.10 7.66 1.60
C MET A 326 -36.59 8.74 0.63
N TRP A 327 -37.88 8.70 0.31
CA TRP A 327 -38.50 9.59 -0.69
C TRP A 327 -38.51 11.06 -0.29
N ASP A 328 -38.75 11.33 0.99
CA ASP A 328 -38.76 12.65 1.62
C ASP A 328 -38.36 12.53 3.09
N ASP A 329 -38.05 13.65 3.75
CA ASP A 329 -37.65 13.70 5.17
C ASP A 329 -38.83 13.84 6.15
N GLY A 330 -40.08 13.91 5.68
CA GLY A 330 -41.26 14.15 6.50
C GLY A 330 -41.42 15.59 7.03
N VAL A 331 -40.64 16.55 6.52
CA VAL A 331 -40.70 17.97 6.93
C VAL A 331 -40.85 18.92 5.73
N VAL A 332 -40.13 18.68 4.64
CA VAL A 332 -40.22 19.45 3.38
C VAL A 332 -40.19 18.47 2.20
N LEU A 333 -41.21 18.49 1.33
CA LEU A 333 -41.21 17.59 0.16
C LEU A 333 -40.17 18.04 -0.88
N PRO A 334 -39.48 17.10 -1.57
CA PRO A 334 -38.61 17.44 -2.67
C PRO A 334 -39.38 18.06 -3.85
N HIS A 335 -38.78 19.05 -4.49
CA HIS A 335 -39.26 19.65 -5.73
C HIS A 335 -39.29 18.59 -6.84
N LEU A 336 -40.18 18.79 -7.82
CA LEU A 336 -40.45 17.83 -8.91
C LEU A 336 -39.18 17.24 -9.59
N PRO A 337 -38.10 18.01 -9.87
CA PRO A 337 -36.91 17.47 -10.53
C PRO A 337 -36.18 16.45 -9.64
N ILE A 338 -36.07 16.72 -8.34
CA ILE A 338 -35.39 15.83 -7.38
C ILE A 338 -36.23 14.57 -7.14
N ALA A 339 -37.56 14.71 -7.05
CA ALA A 339 -38.47 13.58 -7.00
C ALA A 339 -38.44 12.73 -8.28
N ARG A 340 -38.25 13.35 -9.46
CA ARG A 340 -38.05 12.67 -10.75
C ARG A 340 -36.70 11.93 -10.78
N ALA A 341 -35.61 12.57 -10.37
CA ALA A 341 -34.28 11.96 -10.31
C ALA A 341 -34.22 10.75 -9.38
N LEU A 342 -34.88 10.82 -8.21
CA LEU A 342 -34.97 9.68 -7.29
C LEU A 342 -35.79 8.52 -7.87
N LYS A 343 -36.91 8.80 -8.56
CA LYS A 343 -37.69 7.76 -9.27
C LYS A 343 -36.87 7.08 -10.37
N TYR A 344 -36.17 7.87 -11.19
CA TYR A 344 -35.29 7.38 -12.26
C TYR A 344 -34.17 6.48 -11.72
N ALA A 345 -33.48 6.91 -10.67
CA ALA A 345 -32.45 6.10 -10.02
C ALA A 345 -33.01 4.78 -9.46
N VAL A 346 -34.17 4.82 -8.79
CA VAL A 346 -34.85 3.63 -8.26
C VAL A 346 -35.30 2.64 -9.34
N GLU A 347 -35.77 3.15 -10.48
CA GLU A 347 -36.15 2.32 -11.63
C GLU A 347 -34.91 1.65 -12.25
N LYS A 348 -33.86 2.43 -12.56
CA LYS A 348 -32.58 1.93 -13.08
C LYS A 348 -31.94 0.88 -12.15
N LEU A 349 -31.90 1.12 -10.84
CA LEU A 349 -31.36 0.17 -9.86
C LEU A 349 -32.14 -1.15 -9.81
N ARG A 350 -33.47 -1.09 -9.92
CA ARG A 350 -34.32 -2.29 -9.99
C ARG A 350 -34.11 -3.07 -11.28
N VAL A 351 -33.94 -2.39 -12.42
CA VAL A 351 -33.60 -3.03 -13.71
C VAL A 351 -32.22 -3.68 -13.65
N ALA A 352 -31.26 -3.09 -12.94
CA ALA A 352 -29.94 -3.66 -12.67
C ALA A 352 -29.92 -4.74 -11.56
N GLY A 353 -31.09 -5.18 -11.05
CA GLY A 353 -31.20 -6.30 -10.12
C GLY A 353 -30.98 -5.98 -8.63
N PHE A 354 -30.81 -4.72 -8.25
CA PHE A 354 -30.61 -4.34 -6.84
C PHE A 354 -31.88 -4.57 -6.01
N THR A 355 -31.71 -4.97 -4.76
CA THR A 355 -32.82 -5.07 -3.80
C THR A 355 -33.18 -3.67 -3.28
N VAL A 356 -34.18 -3.03 -3.89
CA VAL A 356 -34.57 -1.64 -3.60
C VAL A 356 -35.91 -1.57 -2.85
N VAL A 357 -35.83 -1.31 -1.54
CA VAL A 357 -36.96 -1.27 -0.59
C VAL A 357 -37.32 0.16 -0.16
N GLU A 358 -38.52 0.36 0.41
CA GLU A 358 -38.92 1.66 0.97
C GLU A 358 -38.27 1.89 2.35
N TYR A 359 -37.68 3.07 2.57
CA TYR A 359 -37.10 3.48 3.84
C TYR A 359 -37.82 4.71 4.38
N LYS A 360 -38.60 4.52 5.44
CA LYS A 360 -39.40 5.60 6.05
C LYS A 360 -38.51 6.53 6.90
N ALA A 361 -38.56 7.84 6.65
CA ALA A 361 -37.85 8.83 7.45
C ALA A 361 -38.20 8.75 8.95
N TYR A 362 -37.19 8.97 9.81
CA TYR A 362 -37.31 8.81 11.26
C TYR A 362 -37.17 10.14 12.01
N SER A 363 -38.30 10.75 12.40
CA SER A 363 -38.34 11.94 13.26
C SER A 363 -37.40 13.09 12.83
N SER A 364 -37.29 13.40 11.54
CA SER A 364 -36.32 14.39 11.03
C SER A 364 -36.51 15.79 11.62
N LYS A 365 -37.74 16.14 12.03
CA LYS A 365 -38.02 17.38 12.80
C LYS A 365 -37.41 17.36 14.20
N GLU A 366 -37.46 16.23 14.90
CA GLU A 366 -36.78 16.03 16.20
C GLU A 366 -35.26 16.13 16.03
N ALA A 367 -34.72 15.56 14.96
CA ALA A 367 -33.30 15.69 14.62
C ALA A 367 -32.89 17.16 14.40
N TRP A 368 -33.71 17.92 13.66
CA TRP A 368 -33.51 19.35 13.44
C TRP A 368 -33.55 20.15 14.75
N ASP A 369 -34.54 19.87 15.60
CA ASP A 369 -34.75 20.55 16.88
C ASP A 369 -33.66 20.21 17.92
N ILE A 370 -32.90 19.13 17.76
CA ILE A 370 -31.70 18.82 18.55
C ILE A 370 -30.45 19.48 17.92
N ILE A 371 -30.20 19.24 16.62
CA ILE A 371 -28.91 19.63 16.02
C ILE A 371 -28.73 21.15 15.91
N SER A 372 -29.82 21.89 15.60
CA SER A 372 -29.80 23.35 15.48
C SER A 372 -29.36 24.04 16.78
N GLN A 373 -29.77 23.48 17.93
CA GLN A 373 -29.38 23.97 19.25
C GLN A 373 -27.92 23.68 19.59
N LEU A 374 -27.42 22.50 19.16
CA LEU A 374 -26.04 22.09 19.39
C LEU A 374 -25.03 22.78 18.46
N TYR A 375 -25.48 23.43 17.39
CA TYR A 375 -24.63 24.33 16.60
C TYR A 375 -24.30 25.62 17.35
N PHE A 376 -25.25 26.24 18.07
CA PHE A 376 -25.07 27.58 18.68
C PHE A 376 -25.30 27.53 20.19
N THR A 377 -24.45 26.77 20.89
CA THR A 377 -24.47 26.70 22.36
C THR A 377 -24.10 28.02 23.03
N ASP A 378 -23.36 28.90 22.34
CA ASP A 378 -23.02 30.28 22.75
C ASP A 378 -24.07 31.33 22.33
N GLY A 379 -25.23 30.93 21.78
CA GLY A 379 -26.21 31.87 21.24
C GLY A 379 -25.73 32.67 20.01
N GLY A 380 -24.63 32.27 19.38
CA GLY A 380 -23.96 33.01 18.31
C GLY A 380 -23.22 34.27 18.80
N GLU A 381 -22.91 34.39 20.09
CA GLU A 381 -22.14 35.52 20.64
C GLU A 381 -20.79 35.71 19.96
N ARG A 382 -20.07 34.63 19.65
CA ARG A 382 -18.79 34.68 18.92
C ARG A 382 -18.97 35.28 17.52
N ILE A 383 -19.99 34.83 16.79
CA ILE A 383 -20.31 35.31 15.43
C ILE A 383 -20.63 36.81 15.46
N LYS A 384 -21.54 37.22 16.37
CA LYS A 384 -21.90 38.63 16.58
C LYS A 384 -20.67 39.49 16.91
N LYS A 385 -19.76 38.98 17.74
CA LYS A 385 -18.49 39.64 18.06
C LYS A 385 -17.56 39.73 16.85
N TYR A 386 -17.37 38.66 16.08
CA TYR A 386 -16.46 38.68 14.94
C TYR A 386 -16.90 39.66 13.84
N CYS A 387 -18.21 39.81 13.62
CA CYS A 387 -18.74 40.89 12.77
C CYS A 387 -18.52 42.29 13.39
N ALA A 388 -18.75 42.45 14.69
CA ALA A 388 -18.55 43.74 15.38
C ALA A 388 -17.07 44.20 15.41
N ASP A 389 -16.12 43.25 15.47
CA ASP A 389 -14.67 43.52 15.46
C ASP A 389 -14.17 44.02 14.08
N SER A 390 -14.86 43.69 12.98
CA SER A 390 -14.56 44.21 11.64
C SER A 390 -15.41 45.42 11.24
N GLY A 391 -16.59 45.55 11.84
CA GLY A 391 -17.65 46.49 11.44
C GLY A 391 -18.54 45.98 10.30
N GLU A 392 -18.39 44.72 9.88
CA GLU A 392 -19.22 44.11 8.82
C GLU A 392 -20.63 43.73 9.33
N PRO A 393 -21.66 43.71 8.46
CA PRO A 393 -22.99 43.26 8.85
C PRO A 393 -23.03 41.75 9.10
N VAL A 394 -23.90 41.32 10.01
CA VAL A 394 -24.35 39.91 10.07
C VAL A 394 -25.24 39.68 8.86
N MET A 395 -24.86 38.73 7.99
CA MET A 395 -25.57 38.44 6.74
C MET A 395 -26.90 37.72 7.00
N GLU A 396 -27.85 37.79 6.07
CA GLU A 396 -29.23 37.37 6.32
C GLU A 396 -29.36 35.86 6.62
N MET A 397 -28.57 35.01 5.96
CA MET A 397 -28.53 33.57 6.29
C MET A 397 -27.87 33.31 7.65
N THR A 398 -26.84 34.08 8.02
CA THR A 398 -26.18 34.02 9.35
C THR A 398 -27.18 34.39 10.44
N LYS A 399 -27.92 35.48 10.21
CA LYS A 399 -28.96 36.01 11.07
C LYS A 399 -30.09 34.99 11.22
N TRP A 400 -30.63 34.46 10.12
CA TRP A 400 -31.70 33.45 10.13
C TRP A 400 -31.35 32.21 10.96
N ILE A 401 -30.12 31.67 10.85
CA ILE A 401 -29.75 30.48 11.61
C ILE A 401 -29.40 30.78 13.07
N VAL A 402 -28.75 31.92 13.35
CA VAL A 402 -28.41 32.34 14.72
C VAL A 402 -29.65 32.79 15.50
N GLU A 403 -30.63 33.46 14.88
CA GLU A 403 -31.84 33.94 15.56
C GLU A 403 -32.68 32.79 16.14
N GLN A 404 -32.81 31.67 15.40
CA GLN A 404 -33.44 30.42 15.88
C GLN A 404 -32.85 29.89 17.19
N ASN A 405 -31.57 30.18 17.45
CA ASN A 405 -30.82 29.62 18.57
C ASN A 405 -30.06 30.68 19.38
N SER A 406 -30.57 31.91 19.39
CA SER A 406 -29.88 33.14 19.79
C SER A 406 -29.54 33.30 21.28
N ARG A 407 -29.93 32.36 22.14
CA ARG A 407 -29.66 32.37 23.59
C ARG A 407 -28.47 31.46 23.94
N PRO A 408 -27.46 31.96 24.68
CA PRO A 408 -26.43 31.14 25.29
C PRO A 408 -27.00 30.08 26.24
N ARG A 409 -26.41 28.88 26.23
CA ARG A 409 -26.82 27.73 27.03
C ARG A 409 -25.79 27.45 28.12
N SER A 410 -26.26 27.15 29.32
CA SER A 410 -25.43 26.66 30.42
C SER A 410 -24.87 25.26 30.12
N SER A 411 -23.79 24.87 30.81
CA SER A 411 -23.19 23.53 30.65
C SER A 411 -24.19 22.40 30.92
N LEU A 412 -25.11 22.57 31.88
CA LEU A 412 -26.17 21.60 32.17
C LEU A 412 -27.12 21.44 30.97
N GLU A 413 -27.59 22.54 30.38
CA GLU A 413 -28.46 22.50 29.20
C GLU A 413 -27.75 21.89 27.97
N VAL A 414 -26.43 22.10 27.84
CA VAL A 414 -25.62 21.44 26.80
C VAL A 414 -25.49 19.93 27.08
N PHE A 415 -25.31 19.51 28.33
CA PHE A 415 -25.32 18.08 28.69
C PHE A 415 -26.69 17.43 28.44
N ASP A 416 -27.79 18.12 28.74
CA ASP A 416 -29.15 17.65 28.45
C ASP A 416 -29.40 17.50 26.93
N LEU A 417 -28.88 18.42 26.10
CA LEU A 417 -28.97 18.32 24.64
C LEU A 417 -28.05 17.22 24.07
N VAL A 418 -26.87 17.01 24.66
CA VAL A 418 -25.98 15.89 24.33
C VAL A 418 -26.61 14.54 24.69
N SER A 419 -27.30 14.46 25.83
CA SER A 419 -28.10 13.30 26.24
C SER A 419 -29.25 13.03 25.26
N GLN A 420 -29.96 14.07 24.82
CA GLN A 420 -30.99 13.97 23.78
C GLN A 420 -30.43 13.50 22.43
N ARG A 421 -29.27 14.04 21.99
CA ARG A 421 -28.52 13.60 20.80
C ARG A 421 -28.19 12.12 20.84
N ASP A 422 -27.62 11.63 21.94
CA ASP A 422 -27.19 10.23 22.03
C ASP A 422 -28.37 9.27 22.24
N GLY A 423 -29.43 9.71 22.93
CA GLY A 423 -30.72 9.02 22.92
C GLY A 423 -31.34 8.93 21.52
N TYR A 424 -31.27 10.00 20.72
CA TYR A 424 -31.72 10.01 19.34
C TYR A 424 -30.87 9.07 18.46
N ARG A 425 -29.54 9.09 18.60
CA ARG A 425 -28.63 8.15 17.91
C ARG A 425 -28.98 6.69 18.20
N ALA A 426 -29.24 6.33 19.46
CA ALA A 426 -29.64 4.98 19.84
C ALA A 426 -30.99 4.58 19.20
N ARG A 427 -31.97 5.49 19.17
CA ARG A 427 -33.26 5.30 18.48
C ARG A 427 -33.09 5.14 16.97
N TYR A 428 -32.31 6.01 16.33
CA TYR A 428 -32.07 6.00 14.90
C TYR A 428 -31.35 4.74 14.45
N ASN A 429 -30.30 4.32 15.17
CA ASN A 429 -29.57 3.09 14.87
C ASN A 429 -30.49 1.85 14.95
N LYS A 430 -31.39 1.80 15.95
CA LYS A 430 -32.40 0.74 16.03
C LYS A 430 -33.36 0.76 14.83
N HIS A 431 -33.76 1.95 14.36
CA HIS A 431 -34.60 2.10 13.18
C HIS A 431 -33.88 1.66 11.89
N PHE A 432 -32.64 2.12 11.65
CA PHE A 432 -31.84 1.73 10.49
C PHE A 432 -31.63 0.21 10.43
N GLN A 433 -31.29 -0.43 11.55
CA GLN A 433 -31.12 -1.88 11.60
C GLN A 433 -32.44 -2.65 11.45
N ALA A 434 -33.55 -2.12 11.96
CA ALA A 434 -34.88 -2.71 11.77
C ALA A 434 -35.42 -2.57 10.34
N ALA A 435 -34.93 -1.58 9.56
CA ALA A 435 -35.26 -1.44 8.15
C ALA A 435 -34.57 -2.50 7.26
N GLY A 436 -33.52 -3.16 7.75
CA GLY A 436 -32.88 -4.28 7.05
C GLY A 436 -32.06 -3.88 5.81
N VAL A 437 -31.59 -2.64 5.74
CA VAL A 437 -30.86 -2.08 4.57
C VAL A 437 -29.36 -1.97 4.80
N ASP A 438 -28.56 -2.07 3.73
CA ASP A 438 -27.11 -1.81 3.76
C ASP A 438 -26.82 -0.31 3.68
N VAL A 439 -27.53 0.40 2.78
CA VAL A 439 -27.43 1.85 2.60
C VAL A 439 -28.79 2.49 2.35
N VAL A 440 -28.89 3.80 2.55
CA VAL A 440 -30.07 4.61 2.22
C VAL A 440 -29.75 5.56 1.07
N LEU A 441 -30.52 5.46 -0.03
CA LEU A 441 -30.56 6.39 -1.14
C LEU A 441 -31.66 7.44 -0.89
N CYS A 442 -31.31 8.73 -0.96
CA CYS A 442 -32.26 9.81 -0.69
C CYS A 442 -31.89 11.13 -1.38
N PRO A 443 -32.78 12.14 -1.36
CA PRO A 443 -32.47 13.49 -1.83
C PRO A 443 -31.30 14.10 -1.04
N ALA A 444 -30.38 14.77 -1.73
CA ALA A 444 -29.31 15.55 -1.10
C ALA A 444 -29.78 16.94 -0.60
N GLY A 445 -31.01 17.33 -0.96
CA GLY A 445 -31.67 18.57 -0.58
C GLY A 445 -33.12 18.57 -1.08
N TYR A 446 -33.91 19.57 -0.68
CA TYR A 446 -35.31 19.66 -1.10
C TYR A 446 -35.49 20.14 -2.56
N GLY A 447 -34.44 20.64 -3.21
CA GLY A 447 -34.49 21.10 -4.59
C GLY A 447 -33.10 21.18 -5.25
N PRO A 448 -33.03 21.60 -6.54
CA PRO A 448 -31.79 22.02 -7.19
C PRO A 448 -31.18 23.28 -6.54
N ALA A 449 -30.18 23.89 -7.19
CA ALA A 449 -29.60 25.18 -6.75
C ALA A 449 -30.67 26.23 -6.44
N GLN A 450 -30.62 26.84 -5.25
CA GLN A 450 -31.59 27.83 -4.79
C GLN A 450 -31.11 29.27 -5.06
N PRO A 451 -31.99 30.29 -5.07
CA PRO A 451 -31.57 31.68 -5.01
C PRO A 451 -30.76 31.98 -3.74
N LEU A 452 -29.81 32.91 -3.84
CA LEU A 452 -29.07 33.40 -2.66
C LEU A 452 -30.02 34.10 -1.68
N GLY A 453 -29.89 33.80 -0.39
CA GLY A 453 -30.73 34.28 0.71
C GLY A 453 -31.99 33.44 0.98
N THR A 454 -32.11 32.22 0.44
CA THR A 454 -33.38 31.45 0.50
C THR A 454 -33.28 30.01 1.00
N THR A 455 -32.07 29.45 1.16
CA THR A 455 -31.85 28.03 1.50
C THR A 455 -32.08 27.76 2.99
N LYS A 456 -33.34 27.87 3.43
CA LYS A 456 -33.78 27.76 4.83
C LYS A 456 -34.05 26.33 5.30
N TRP A 457 -33.69 25.30 4.52
CA TRP A 457 -33.80 23.91 4.95
C TRP A 457 -32.62 23.03 4.51
N TRP A 458 -32.16 22.22 5.47
CA TRP A 458 -30.98 21.36 5.39
C TRP A 458 -31.16 20.07 6.21
N GLY A 459 -32.41 19.68 6.53
CA GLY A 459 -32.72 18.44 7.25
C GLY A 459 -32.20 17.20 6.52
N TYR A 460 -32.41 17.16 5.20
CA TYR A 460 -31.88 16.15 4.28
C TYR A 460 -30.40 15.83 4.47
N THR A 461 -29.56 16.80 4.86
CA THR A 461 -28.13 16.56 5.08
C THR A 461 -27.73 16.51 6.56
N SER A 462 -28.29 17.40 7.39
CA SER A 462 -27.91 17.59 8.79
C SER A 462 -28.32 16.45 9.71
N LEU A 463 -29.41 15.71 9.38
CA LEU A 463 -29.78 14.45 10.04
C LEU A 463 -28.58 13.49 10.15
N TRP A 464 -27.83 13.34 9.05
CA TRP A 464 -26.70 12.42 8.96
C TRP A 464 -25.47 12.89 9.74
N ASN A 465 -25.36 14.19 10.05
CA ASN A 465 -24.38 14.73 10.99
C ASN A 465 -24.81 14.50 12.45
N LEU A 466 -26.12 14.59 12.76
CA LEU A 466 -26.62 14.29 14.10
C LEU A 466 -26.31 12.84 14.46
N VAL A 467 -26.60 11.88 13.57
CA VAL A 467 -26.33 10.47 13.80
C VAL A 467 -24.88 10.05 13.56
N ASP A 468 -24.07 10.94 12.98
CA ASP A 468 -22.68 10.69 12.57
C ASP A 468 -22.54 9.48 11.63
N TYR A 469 -23.35 9.46 10.57
CA TYR A 469 -23.34 8.42 9.53
C TYR A 469 -22.57 8.92 8.29
N PRO A 470 -21.67 8.12 7.68
CA PRO A 470 -20.98 8.47 6.44
C PRO A 470 -21.94 8.50 5.25
N GLY A 471 -21.64 9.34 4.27
CA GLY A 471 -22.42 9.37 3.04
C GLY A 471 -21.89 10.36 2.02
N GLY A 472 -22.15 10.09 0.75
CA GLY A 472 -21.69 10.91 -0.36
C GLY A 472 -22.76 11.19 -1.40
N VAL A 473 -22.48 12.18 -2.23
CA VAL A 473 -23.34 12.69 -3.29
C VAL A 473 -22.78 12.33 -4.66
N PHE A 474 -23.70 12.08 -5.59
CA PHE A 474 -23.40 11.80 -6.99
C PHE A 474 -24.44 12.47 -7.91
N PRO A 475 -24.04 12.96 -9.10
CA PRO A 475 -24.96 13.45 -10.11
C PRO A 475 -25.68 12.29 -10.81
N THR A 476 -27.00 12.41 -11.03
CA THR A 476 -27.80 11.37 -11.71
C THR A 476 -27.76 11.47 -13.24
N GLY A 477 -26.96 12.38 -13.79
CA GLY A 477 -26.91 12.69 -15.23
C GLY A 477 -28.10 13.47 -15.79
N LEU A 478 -29.16 13.65 -15.00
CA LEU A 478 -30.33 14.45 -15.37
C LEU A 478 -30.13 15.92 -14.99
N SER A 479 -30.73 16.82 -15.76
CA SER A 479 -30.92 18.24 -15.42
C SER A 479 -32.41 18.55 -15.22
N VAL A 480 -32.73 19.75 -14.73
CA VAL A 480 -34.08 20.31 -14.70
C VAL A 480 -34.57 20.59 -16.12
N ASP A 481 -35.79 20.14 -16.44
CA ASP A 481 -36.48 20.43 -17.70
C ASP A 481 -37.75 21.24 -17.38
N PRO A 482 -37.87 22.51 -17.83
CA PRO A 482 -39.04 23.35 -17.54
C PRO A 482 -40.38 22.84 -18.08
N VAL A 483 -40.38 21.95 -19.07
CA VAL A 483 -41.58 21.31 -19.63
C VAL A 483 -41.98 20.11 -18.77
N VAL A 484 -41.04 19.23 -18.43
CA VAL A 484 -41.30 18.02 -17.63
C VAL A 484 -41.57 18.36 -16.16
N ASP A 485 -40.82 19.31 -15.60
CA ASP A 485 -40.90 19.71 -14.18
C ASP A 485 -41.82 20.93 -13.95
N SER A 486 -42.70 21.27 -14.89
CA SER A 486 -43.60 22.43 -14.77
C SER A 486 -44.43 22.40 -13.45
N PRO A 487 -44.60 23.53 -12.73
CA PRO A 487 -45.19 23.50 -11.38
C PRO A 487 -46.66 23.10 -11.38
N VAL A 488 -46.98 22.04 -10.63
CA VAL A 488 -48.36 21.58 -10.40
C VAL A 488 -49.00 22.29 -9.19
N SER A 489 -50.32 22.41 -9.19
CA SER A 489 -51.07 23.00 -8.07
C SER A 489 -51.02 22.09 -6.84
N ARG A 490 -50.06 22.36 -5.94
CA ARG A 490 -49.87 21.62 -4.69
C ARG A 490 -50.82 22.14 -3.60
N GLN A 491 -51.76 21.30 -3.17
CA GLN A 491 -52.76 21.67 -2.16
C GLN A 491 -52.34 21.35 -0.71
N ALA A 492 -51.43 20.40 -0.51
CA ALA A 492 -51.03 19.90 0.80
C ALA A 492 -49.53 20.13 1.08
N PHE A 493 -49.25 20.62 2.29
CA PHE A 493 -47.93 20.95 2.82
C PHE A 493 -47.82 20.43 4.26
N TYR A 494 -46.63 20.00 4.69
CA TYR A 494 -46.36 19.55 6.06
C TYR A 494 -46.28 20.73 7.05
N SER A 495 -45.83 21.88 6.57
CA SER A 495 -45.62 23.09 7.37
C SER A 495 -45.64 24.35 6.48
N ASP A 496 -45.66 25.53 7.09
CA ASP A 496 -45.54 26.77 6.32
C ASP A 496 -44.11 27.00 5.79
N LEU A 497 -43.08 26.35 6.35
CA LEU A 497 -41.73 26.31 5.75
C LEU A 497 -41.74 25.54 4.41
N ASP A 498 -42.39 24.37 4.38
CA ASP A 498 -42.58 23.56 3.17
C ASP A 498 -43.47 24.27 2.12
N ARG A 499 -44.34 25.19 2.56
CA ARG A 499 -45.08 26.12 1.68
C ARG A 499 -44.20 27.26 1.15
N GLU A 500 -43.38 27.88 2.01
CA GLU A 500 -42.46 28.96 1.66
C GLU A 500 -41.44 28.49 0.61
N LEU A 501 -40.76 27.38 0.87
CA LEU A 501 -39.73 26.83 -0.02
C LEU A 501 -40.29 26.38 -1.37
N TRP A 502 -41.50 25.80 -1.38
CA TRP A 502 -42.21 25.48 -2.62
C TRP A 502 -42.64 26.74 -3.40
N SER A 503 -42.87 27.87 -2.74
CA SER A 503 -43.24 29.12 -3.44
C SER A 503 -42.08 29.77 -4.21
N GLU A 504 -40.83 29.43 -3.85
CA GLU A 504 -39.63 29.77 -4.63
C GLU A 504 -39.36 28.78 -5.81
N TYR A 505 -40.20 27.78 -6.02
CA TYR A 505 -39.99 26.81 -7.09
C TYR A 505 -40.44 27.33 -8.48
N ASP A 506 -39.49 27.90 -9.22
CA ASP A 506 -39.63 28.19 -10.66
C ASP A 506 -38.62 27.34 -11.47
N PRO A 507 -39.05 26.34 -12.25
CA PRO A 507 -38.13 25.54 -13.06
C PRO A 507 -37.52 26.32 -14.23
N LYS A 508 -38.06 27.47 -14.66
CA LYS A 508 -37.43 28.29 -15.71
C LYS A 508 -36.15 28.95 -15.22
N ARG A 509 -36.16 29.48 -13.99
CA ARG A 509 -34.96 29.94 -13.27
C ARG A 509 -33.96 28.81 -12.98
N LEU A 510 -34.41 27.55 -12.94
CA LEU A 510 -33.60 26.38 -12.63
C LEU A 510 -33.19 25.54 -13.84
N VAL A 511 -33.47 25.98 -15.07
CA VAL A 511 -33.14 25.25 -16.31
C VAL A 511 -31.66 24.82 -16.34
N ASP A 512 -31.40 23.64 -16.88
CA ASP A 512 -30.08 22.98 -16.97
C ASP A 512 -29.39 22.67 -15.62
N ALA A 513 -29.97 23.07 -14.47
CA ALA A 513 -29.37 22.78 -13.17
C ALA A 513 -29.30 21.25 -12.93
N PRO A 514 -28.16 20.72 -12.46
CA PRO A 514 -27.95 19.28 -12.34
C PRO A 514 -28.76 18.69 -11.19
N LEU A 515 -29.18 17.43 -11.37
CA LEU A 515 -29.94 16.68 -10.39
C LEU A 515 -29.04 15.61 -9.75
N SER A 516 -28.96 15.62 -8.43
CA SER A 516 -28.03 14.81 -7.66
C SER A 516 -28.72 14.19 -6.44
N LEU A 517 -28.27 13.02 -6.04
CA LEU A 517 -28.78 12.27 -4.88
C LEU A 517 -27.64 11.97 -3.91
N GLN A 518 -27.97 11.54 -2.69
CA GLN A 518 -26.98 11.05 -1.72
C GLN A 518 -27.23 9.60 -1.32
N VAL A 519 -26.14 8.90 -1.00
CA VAL A 519 -26.13 7.54 -0.45
C VAL A 519 -25.48 7.58 0.93
N ILE A 520 -26.14 6.97 1.91
CA ILE A 520 -25.74 6.97 3.32
C ILE A 520 -25.49 5.54 3.80
N GLY A 521 -24.32 5.28 4.39
CA GLY A 521 -24.00 4.05 5.11
C GLY A 521 -24.18 4.20 6.62
N ALA A 522 -24.07 3.12 7.39
CA ALA A 522 -24.09 3.22 8.84
C ALA A 522 -22.79 3.84 9.39
N ARG A 523 -22.84 4.41 10.60
CA ARG A 523 -21.67 4.96 11.31
C ARG A 523 -20.49 3.98 11.31
N TRP A 524 -19.31 4.46 10.91
CA TRP A 524 -18.09 3.65 10.71
C TRP A 524 -18.16 2.61 9.57
N GLU A 525 -19.15 2.66 8.68
CA GLU A 525 -19.18 1.88 7.43
C GLU A 525 -18.88 2.77 6.21
N ASP A 526 -17.87 3.64 6.32
CA ASP A 526 -17.42 4.55 5.25
C ASP A 526 -17.12 3.80 3.95
N GLU A 527 -16.45 2.66 4.05
CA GLU A 527 -16.10 1.78 2.94
C GLU A 527 -17.34 1.20 2.25
N LYS A 528 -18.40 0.86 3.01
CA LYS A 528 -19.69 0.42 2.42
C LYS A 528 -20.39 1.57 1.69
N ALA A 529 -20.38 2.77 2.27
CA ALA A 529 -20.99 3.92 1.63
C ALA A 529 -20.32 4.23 0.28
N LEU A 530 -18.98 4.15 0.21
CA LEU A 530 -18.23 4.35 -1.02
C LEU A 530 -18.37 3.20 -2.03
N ALA A 531 -18.32 1.93 -1.60
CA ALA A 531 -18.55 0.80 -2.50
C ALA A 531 -19.98 0.77 -3.07
N ALA A 532 -20.99 1.13 -2.25
CA ALA A 532 -22.35 1.30 -2.73
C ALA A 532 -22.47 2.46 -3.75
N MET A 533 -21.74 3.56 -3.55
CA MET A 533 -21.65 4.63 -4.56
C MET A 533 -20.98 4.15 -5.86
N THR A 534 -19.96 3.28 -5.79
CA THR A 534 -19.34 2.65 -6.96
C THR A 534 -20.38 1.81 -7.71
N HIS A 535 -21.06 0.88 -7.04
CA HIS A 535 -22.10 0.05 -7.63
C HIS A 535 -23.28 0.84 -8.22
N ILE A 536 -23.68 1.95 -7.57
CA ILE A 536 -24.74 2.83 -8.10
C ILE A 536 -24.25 3.63 -9.33
N SER A 537 -22.95 3.87 -9.46
CA SER A 537 -22.36 4.53 -10.63
C SER A 537 -22.29 3.61 -11.86
N GLU A 538 -22.00 2.32 -11.65
CA GLU A 538 -21.91 1.27 -12.67
C GLU A 538 -23.24 1.04 -13.41
N VAL A 539 -24.38 1.36 -12.78
CA VAL A 539 -25.74 1.22 -13.32
C VAL A 539 -26.07 2.23 -14.44
N GLY A 540 -25.13 3.09 -14.85
CA GLY A 540 -25.31 3.95 -16.03
C GLY A 540 -26.44 4.96 -15.85
N LEU A 541 -26.49 5.61 -14.69
CA LEU A 541 -27.43 6.70 -14.42
C LEU A 541 -27.13 7.92 -15.30
N LYS A 542 -25.83 8.21 -15.50
CA LYS A 542 -25.31 9.28 -16.35
C LYS A 542 -24.99 8.75 -17.75
N GLU A 543 -25.60 9.32 -18.78
CA GLU A 543 -25.17 9.13 -20.17
C GLU A 543 -23.86 9.88 -20.41
N THR A 544 -22.73 9.25 -20.08
CA THR A 544 -21.42 9.69 -20.56
C THR A 544 -21.22 9.20 -21.99
N SER A 545 -21.29 10.12 -22.94
CA SER A 545 -20.86 9.91 -24.34
C SER A 545 -19.33 9.79 -24.42
N LEU A 546 -18.80 8.67 -23.92
CA LEU A 546 -17.45 8.21 -24.24
C LEU A 546 -17.47 7.51 -25.61
N PRO A 547 -16.41 7.62 -26.43
CA PRO A 547 -16.29 6.82 -27.64
C PRO A 547 -16.32 5.33 -27.30
N THR A 548 -17.10 4.55 -28.05
CA THR A 548 -17.15 3.09 -27.92
C THR A 548 -16.00 2.44 -28.68
N GLU A 549 -14.78 2.62 -28.15
CA GLU A 549 -13.69 1.68 -28.38
C GLU A 549 -13.54 0.82 -27.13
N SER A 550 -13.39 -0.49 -27.32
CA SER A 550 -13.30 -1.46 -26.24
C SER A 550 -11.95 -1.35 -25.54
N ALA A 551 -11.90 -0.61 -24.44
CA ALA A 551 -10.83 -0.76 -23.45
C ALA A 551 -10.95 -2.17 -22.85
N GLU A 552 -10.12 -3.08 -23.34
CA GLU A 552 -9.88 -4.36 -22.66
C GLU A 552 -9.37 -4.07 -21.24
N GLU A 553 -9.76 -4.91 -20.27
CA GLU A 553 -9.19 -4.82 -18.93
C GLU A 553 -7.66 -5.00 -19.01
N PRO A 554 -6.88 -4.38 -18.09
CA PRO A 554 -5.46 -4.67 -17.95
C PRO A 554 -5.29 -6.07 -17.32
N HIS A 555 -5.63 -7.11 -18.09
CA HIS A 555 -5.23 -8.47 -17.81
C HIS A 555 -3.71 -8.51 -17.68
N LEU A 556 -3.22 -8.86 -16.49
CA LEU A 556 -1.81 -9.25 -16.33
C LEU A 556 -1.52 -10.34 -17.38
N PRO A 557 -0.41 -10.24 -18.13
CA PRO A 557 -0.18 -11.10 -19.29
C PRO A 557 -0.15 -12.57 -18.87
N SER A 558 -1.23 -13.30 -19.21
CA SER A 558 -1.30 -14.75 -18.98
C SER A 558 -0.11 -15.43 -19.65
N TRP A 559 0.30 -16.61 -19.15
CA TRP A 559 1.36 -17.41 -19.80
C TRP A 559 1.14 -17.60 -21.30
N SER A 560 -0.11 -17.65 -21.78
CA SER A 560 -0.42 -17.75 -23.20
C SER A 560 0.03 -16.52 -24.01
N SER A 561 -0.01 -15.32 -23.43
CA SER A 561 0.46 -14.08 -24.06
C SER A 561 1.98 -13.91 -24.00
N ILE A 562 2.62 -14.31 -22.89
CA ILE A 562 4.08 -14.34 -22.78
C ILE A 562 4.67 -15.36 -23.77
N ILE A 563 4.08 -16.56 -23.86
CA ILE A 563 4.54 -17.61 -24.79
C ILE A 563 4.23 -17.25 -26.25
N ARG A 564 3.06 -16.69 -26.57
CA ARG A 564 2.73 -16.32 -27.97
C ARG A 564 3.58 -15.17 -28.48
N ASN A 565 3.78 -14.11 -27.69
CA ASN A 565 4.60 -12.97 -28.12
C ASN A 565 6.11 -13.27 -28.19
N GLU A 566 6.56 -14.45 -27.74
CA GLU A 566 7.95 -14.92 -27.87
C GLU A 566 8.10 -16.18 -28.76
N CYS A 567 7.03 -16.65 -29.43
CA CYS A 567 7.08 -17.80 -30.35
C CYS A 567 7.20 -17.44 -31.85
N ASP A 568 6.90 -16.19 -32.25
CA ASP A 568 7.01 -15.73 -33.64
C ASP A 568 8.46 -15.43 -34.09
N LEU A 569 9.46 -15.91 -33.34
CA LEU A 569 10.87 -15.95 -33.77
C LEU A 569 11.23 -17.26 -34.52
N THR A 570 10.27 -17.81 -35.28
CA THR A 570 10.44 -19.06 -36.05
C THR A 570 10.11 -18.91 -37.54
N GLU A 571 10.45 -17.76 -38.13
CA GLU A 571 10.81 -17.70 -39.56
C GLU A 571 11.97 -16.69 -39.76
N GLU A 572 12.86 -16.98 -40.71
CA GLU A 572 14.18 -16.36 -40.80
C GLU A 572 14.14 -15.04 -41.62
N ASP A 573 14.58 -13.92 -41.01
CA ASP A 573 15.11 -12.76 -41.74
C ASP A 573 16.64 -12.85 -41.76
N PRO A 574 17.28 -13.24 -42.89
CA PRO A 574 18.72 -13.49 -42.92
C PRO A 574 19.60 -12.23 -42.84
N ASP A 575 19.04 -11.03 -43.06
CA ASP A 575 19.78 -9.76 -43.12
C ASP A 575 19.70 -8.95 -41.81
N LEU A 576 18.91 -9.39 -40.81
CA LEU A 576 19.01 -8.86 -39.45
C LEU A 576 20.31 -9.34 -38.79
N PRO A 577 21.24 -8.44 -38.41
CA PRO A 577 22.50 -8.86 -37.82
C PRO A 577 22.23 -9.51 -36.45
N ILE A 578 22.75 -10.71 -36.26
CA ILE A 578 22.87 -11.32 -34.93
C ILE A 578 23.89 -10.48 -34.13
N VAL A 579 23.38 -9.44 -33.49
CA VAL A 579 24.13 -8.67 -32.50
C VAL A 579 24.30 -9.59 -31.30
N HIS A 580 25.39 -10.35 -31.29
CA HIS A 580 25.95 -10.86 -30.05
C HIS A 580 26.08 -9.67 -29.10
N PRO A 581 25.33 -9.63 -27.98
CA PRO A 581 25.53 -8.55 -27.03
C PRO A 581 26.97 -8.61 -26.53
N GLU A 582 27.58 -7.45 -26.30
CA GLU A 582 28.88 -7.32 -25.64
C GLU A 582 28.69 -7.69 -24.15
N SER A 583 28.46 -8.98 -23.92
CA SER A 583 27.87 -9.61 -22.72
C SER A 583 28.91 -9.89 -21.65
N LEU A 584 29.87 -8.98 -21.51
CA LEU A 584 31.03 -9.15 -20.65
C LEU A 584 31.30 -7.88 -19.86
N GLU A 585 31.54 -8.07 -18.57
CA GLU A 585 31.81 -7.03 -17.58
C GLU A 585 33.26 -6.53 -17.73
N TRP A 586 33.51 -5.69 -18.75
CA TRP A 586 34.88 -5.33 -19.19
C TRP A 586 35.56 -4.19 -18.44
N TYR A 587 34.83 -3.44 -17.62
CA TYR A 587 35.36 -2.28 -16.91
C TYR A 587 35.62 -2.59 -15.42
N ASP A 588 36.81 -3.14 -15.14
CA ASP A 588 37.41 -3.14 -13.79
C ASP A 588 38.14 -1.81 -13.56
N ASP A 589 37.40 -0.70 -13.67
CA ASP A 589 37.90 0.64 -13.35
C ASP A 589 38.12 0.75 -11.83
N GLU A 590 39.19 1.45 -11.40
CA GLU A 590 39.58 1.58 -9.98
C GLU A 590 38.52 2.25 -9.07
N GLU A 591 37.42 2.74 -9.65
CA GLU A 591 36.38 3.53 -9.00
C GLU A 591 35.02 2.86 -9.18
N ASN A 592 34.79 1.87 -8.32
CA ASN A 592 33.54 1.12 -8.25
C ASN A 592 32.41 1.97 -7.64
N GLU A 593 31.18 1.66 -8.03
CA GLU A 593 29.97 2.18 -7.38
C GLU A 593 29.90 1.67 -5.93
N SER A 594 29.66 2.59 -4.99
CA SER A 594 29.71 2.31 -3.55
C SER A 594 28.36 2.47 -2.85
N HIS A 595 27.62 3.52 -3.20
CA HIS A 595 26.40 3.92 -2.50
C HIS A 595 25.39 4.51 -3.48
N PHE A 596 24.16 3.99 -3.44
CA PHE A 596 22.94 4.60 -3.92
C PHE A 596 22.64 5.87 -3.13
N LEU A 597 22.28 6.94 -3.83
CA LEU A 597 21.65 8.10 -3.22
C LEU A 597 20.32 8.41 -3.92
N ALA A 598 19.28 8.61 -3.10
CA ALA A 598 18.09 9.32 -3.52
C ALA A 598 18.47 10.77 -3.87
N GLN A 599 17.73 11.39 -4.79
CA GLN A 599 18.05 12.70 -5.35
C GLN A 599 18.39 13.76 -4.29
N ASP A 600 17.57 13.91 -3.25
CA ASP A 600 17.78 14.95 -2.23
C ASP A 600 19.11 14.77 -1.50
N ALA A 601 19.45 13.53 -1.10
CA ALA A 601 20.71 13.20 -0.44
C ALA A 601 21.93 13.31 -1.39
N PHE A 602 21.72 13.24 -2.70
CA PHE A 602 22.76 13.53 -3.68
C PHE A 602 22.98 15.05 -3.84
N LEU A 603 21.90 15.82 -3.99
CA LEU A 603 21.93 17.29 -4.11
C LEU A 603 22.56 17.96 -2.88
N ASP A 604 22.29 17.47 -1.67
CA ASP A 604 22.92 17.95 -0.43
C ASP A 604 24.45 17.74 -0.40
N LEU A 605 24.98 16.78 -1.18
CA LEU A 605 26.42 16.48 -1.27
C LEU A 605 27.12 17.20 -2.44
N THR A 606 26.38 17.67 -3.45
CA THR A 606 26.94 18.38 -4.61
C THR A 606 26.54 19.86 -4.61
N LEU A 607 27.47 20.74 -4.25
CA LEU A 607 27.28 22.20 -4.18
C LEU A 607 27.16 22.91 -5.56
N GLN A 608 26.67 22.24 -6.60
CA GLN A 608 26.52 22.74 -7.98
C GLN A 608 25.30 22.12 -8.68
N ASP A 609 24.71 22.83 -9.64
CA ASP A 609 23.64 22.28 -10.49
C ASP A 609 24.16 21.12 -11.36
N VAL A 610 23.44 19.99 -11.33
CA VAL A 610 23.89 18.68 -11.85
C VAL A 610 23.69 18.54 -13.38
N THR A 611 23.76 19.63 -14.14
CA THR A 611 23.33 19.65 -15.56
C THR A 611 24.39 19.25 -16.59
N GLU A 612 25.68 19.21 -16.23
CA GLU A 612 26.78 18.94 -17.19
C GLU A 612 27.82 17.89 -16.71
N ALA A 613 27.57 17.20 -15.59
CA ALA A 613 28.57 16.40 -14.87
C ALA A 613 28.75 14.95 -15.41
N THR A 614 28.88 14.77 -16.73
CA THR A 614 29.15 13.46 -17.35
C THR A 614 30.65 13.18 -17.47
N GLY A 615 31.31 12.89 -16.35
CA GLY A 615 32.71 12.43 -16.32
C GLY A 615 33.51 12.93 -15.12
N SER A 616 34.45 12.11 -14.65
CA SER A 616 35.38 12.46 -13.58
C SER A 616 36.56 13.30 -14.09
N ASP A 617 36.84 14.43 -13.45
CA ASP A 617 38.16 15.06 -13.50
C ASP A 617 38.78 15.13 -12.09
N THR A 618 40.11 15.15 -12.05
CA THR A 618 40.95 14.65 -10.96
C THR A 618 41.21 15.67 -9.84
N THR A 619 40.26 16.58 -9.60
CA THR A 619 40.44 17.82 -8.80
C THR A 619 39.65 17.84 -7.48
N GLY A 620 39.49 16.69 -6.83
CA GLY A 620 39.00 16.60 -5.45
C GLY A 620 37.48 16.69 -5.26
N HIS A 621 36.71 16.55 -6.34
CA HIS A 621 35.25 16.41 -6.31
C HIS A 621 34.81 14.95 -6.07
N ILE A 622 33.59 14.74 -5.59
CA ILE A 622 33.00 13.40 -5.45
C ILE A 622 32.66 12.87 -6.85
N ALA A 623 33.24 11.73 -7.23
CA ALA A 623 32.88 11.06 -8.47
C ALA A 623 31.53 10.33 -8.34
N PHE A 624 30.72 10.34 -9.39
CA PHE A 624 29.42 9.67 -9.41
C PHE A 624 29.01 9.24 -10.83
N ARG A 625 27.96 8.43 -10.89
CA ARG A 625 27.29 7.98 -12.11
C ARG A 625 25.79 8.17 -11.91
N GLN A 626 25.15 9.02 -12.71
CA GLN A 626 23.70 8.94 -12.90
C GLN A 626 23.43 7.74 -13.82
N VAL A 627 22.45 6.89 -13.48
CA VAL A 627 22.15 5.69 -14.29
C VAL A 627 20.72 5.58 -14.78
N SER A 628 19.82 6.51 -14.47
CA SER A 628 18.46 6.50 -15.03
C SER A 628 18.21 7.74 -15.90
N SER A 629 17.49 7.54 -16.99
CA SER A 629 17.29 8.48 -18.12
C SER A 629 16.34 9.66 -17.81
N ASP A 630 16.41 10.24 -16.61
CA ASP A 630 15.20 10.61 -15.85
C ASP A 630 15.53 11.59 -14.61
N PRO A 631 14.82 12.77 -14.28
CA PRO A 631 14.33 13.51 -12.96
C PRO A 631 13.31 13.24 -11.60
N ARG A 632 12.47 12.28 -10.92
CA ARG A 632 11.78 10.85 -10.76
C ARG A 632 12.36 9.42 -10.38
N PHE A 633 12.97 8.57 -11.24
CA PHE A 633 13.86 7.41 -10.91
C PHE A 633 15.31 7.75 -11.36
N PRO A 634 16.42 7.70 -10.56
CA PRO A 634 17.61 8.53 -10.88
C PRO A 634 18.82 7.77 -11.38
N VAL A 635 18.94 6.51 -10.98
CA VAL A 635 19.74 6.29 -9.78
C VAL A 635 21.12 6.97 -9.78
N TYR A 636 21.42 7.74 -8.73
CA TYR A 636 22.77 8.25 -8.50
C TYR A 636 23.59 7.21 -7.72
N PHE A 637 24.70 6.77 -8.30
CA PHE A 637 25.71 5.96 -7.62
C PHE A 637 26.97 6.77 -7.40
N VAL A 638 27.37 6.93 -6.14
CA VAL A 638 28.65 7.54 -5.77
C VAL A 638 29.77 6.55 -6.05
N LYS A 639 30.72 6.96 -6.89
CA LYS A 639 31.98 6.26 -7.11
C LYS A 639 32.99 6.69 -6.04
N GLN A 640 33.50 5.73 -5.28
CA GLN A 640 34.56 5.98 -4.29
C GLN A 640 35.61 4.88 -4.37
N ARG A 641 36.88 5.27 -4.30
CA ARG A 641 37.99 4.33 -4.17
C ARG A 641 37.85 3.61 -2.82
N PRO A 642 37.77 2.27 -2.79
CA PRO A 642 37.45 1.51 -1.58
C PRO A 642 38.67 1.39 -0.63
N LEU A 643 39.12 2.52 -0.08
CA LEU A 643 40.33 2.65 0.73
C LEU A 643 40.02 2.63 2.23
N LEU A 644 40.17 1.47 2.87
CA LEU A 644 40.10 1.35 4.32
C LEU A 644 41.39 1.92 4.95
N TYR A 645 41.28 3.07 5.65
CA TYR A 645 42.42 3.81 6.20
C TYR A 645 43.54 4.13 5.20
N GLY A 646 43.19 4.30 3.91
CA GLY A 646 44.16 4.57 2.84
C GLY A 646 44.75 3.32 2.15
N HIS A 647 44.29 2.12 2.50
CA HIS A 647 44.71 0.87 1.86
C HIS A 647 43.53 0.13 1.22
N MET A 648 43.79 -0.53 0.08
CA MET A 648 42.83 -1.47 -0.53
C MET A 648 42.72 -2.75 0.33
N PRO A 649 41.55 -3.41 0.40
CA PRO A 649 41.43 -4.74 1.00
C PRO A 649 42.27 -5.76 0.25
N THR A 650 43.30 -6.29 0.91
CA THR A 650 44.23 -7.29 0.33
C THR A 650 43.99 -8.71 0.84
N THR A 651 43.24 -8.86 1.94
CA THR A 651 42.94 -10.12 2.63
C THR A 651 42.23 -11.14 1.75
N SER A 652 41.18 -10.72 1.04
CA SER A 652 40.36 -11.63 0.21
C SER A 652 41.14 -12.38 -0.88
N ARG A 653 42.30 -11.87 -1.33
CA ARG A 653 43.20 -12.64 -2.22
C ARG A 653 43.96 -13.73 -1.48
N MET A 654 44.49 -13.44 -0.28
CA MET A 654 45.19 -14.41 0.55
C MET A 654 44.26 -15.56 1.00
N ASP A 655 43.01 -15.22 1.34
CA ASP A 655 41.97 -16.22 1.67
C ASP A 655 41.63 -17.11 0.46
N PHE A 656 41.58 -16.56 -0.76
CA PHE A 656 41.40 -17.36 -1.99
C PHE A 656 42.61 -18.23 -2.33
N ASP A 657 43.83 -17.69 -2.22
CA ASP A 657 45.07 -18.45 -2.40
C ASP A 657 45.09 -19.65 -1.43
N ALA A 658 44.71 -19.45 -0.15
CA ALA A 658 44.57 -20.54 0.83
C ALA A 658 43.47 -21.56 0.46
N VAL A 659 42.30 -21.13 -0.01
CA VAL A 659 41.24 -22.03 -0.49
C VAL A 659 41.69 -22.86 -1.69
N ARG A 660 42.45 -22.29 -2.64
CA ARG A 660 43.05 -23.03 -3.75
C ARG A 660 44.09 -24.04 -3.26
N ASP A 661 44.88 -23.70 -2.25
CA ASP A 661 45.93 -24.59 -1.73
C ASP A 661 45.32 -25.76 -0.92
N GLU A 662 44.21 -25.55 -0.20
CA GLU A 662 43.39 -26.62 0.37
C GLU A 662 42.71 -27.48 -0.72
N CYS A 663 42.19 -26.88 -1.81
CA CYS A 663 41.69 -27.64 -2.96
C CYS A 663 42.79 -28.49 -3.60
N SER A 664 44.00 -27.95 -3.74
CA SER A 664 45.17 -28.64 -4.30
C SER A 664 45.61 -29.81 -3.41
N SER A 665 45.42 -29.67 -2.09
CA SER A 665 45.64 -30.72 -1.09
C SER A 665 44.59 -31.84 -1.18
N ALA A 666 43.34 -31.49 -1.51
CA ALA A 666 42.26 -32.45 -1.78
C ALA A 666 42.40 -33.15 -3.16
N GLY A 667 42.98 -32.47 -4.15
CA GLY A 667 43.39 -33.05 -5.44
C GLY A 667 43.48 -32.04 -6.59
N PRO A 668 44.35 -32.26 -7.59
CA PRO A 668 44.70 -31.25 -8.60
C PRO A 668 43.54 -30.84 -9.54
N SER A 669 42.45 -31.61 -9.60
CA SER A 669 41.25 -31.31 -10.39
C SER A 669 40.07 -30.80 -9.55
N VAL A 670 40.17 -30.81 -8.22
CA VAL A 670 39.05 -30.55 -7.31
C VAL A 670 38.52 -29.12 -7.44
N PHE A 671 39.40 -28.15 -7.66
CA PHE A 671 39.00 -26.75 -7.89
C PHE A 671 38.10 -26.61 -9.14
N MET A 672 38.49 -27.19 -10.28
CA MET A 672 37.68 -27.12 -11.51
C MET A 672 36.41 -27.97 -11.42
N GLN A 673 36.42 -29.07 -10.66
CA GLN A 673 35.21 -29.86 -10.37
C GLN A 673 34.19 -29.05 -9.57
N ALA A 674 34.63 -28.33 -8.53
CA ALA A 674 33.77 -27.42 -7.77
C ALA A 674 33.12 -26.35 -8.66
N ILE A 675 33.92 -25.67 -9.50
CA ILE A 675 33.41 -24.65 -10.44
C ILE A 675 32.40 -25.25 -11.44
N SER A 676 32.67 -26.45 -11.97
CA SER A 676 31.75 -27.14 -12.88
C SER A 676 30.43 -27.56 -12.19
N ASN A 677 30.49 -28.04 -10.94
CA ASN A 677 29.31 -28.35 -10.14
C ASN A 677 28.45 -27.09 -9.90
N LEU A 678 29.07 -25.93 -9.62
CA LEU A 678 28.34 -24.67 -9.46
C LEU A 678 27.62 -24.24 -10.74
N GLN A 679 28.31 -24.33 -11.89
CA GLN A 679 27.75 -23.98 -13.20
C GLN A 679 26.58 -24.87 -13.61
N GLN A 680 26.61 -26.17 -13.27
CA GLN A 680 25.58 -27.14 -13.65
C GLN A 680 24.40 -27.16 -12.67
N ASN A 681 24.66 -27.13 -11.36
CA ASN A 681 23.63 -27.31 -10.35
C ASN A 681 23.00 -25.99 -9.91
N THR A 682 23.81 -24.98 -9.57
CA THR A 682 23.34 -23.78 -8.85
C THR A 682 23.00 -22.62 -9.77
N LEU A 683 23.90 -22.22 -10.67
CA LEU A 683 23.72 -21.02 -11.51
C LEU A 683 22.46 -21.03 -12.40
N PRO A 684 21.94 -22.18 -12.89
CA PRO A 684 20.70 -22.17 -13.67
C PRO A 684 19.43 -21.87 -12.84
N VAL A 685 19.51 -21.96 -11.50
CA VAL A 685 18.40 -21.69 -10.55
C VAL A 685 18.61 -20.40 -9.78
N ILE A 686 19.87 -20.07 -9.49
CA ILE A 686 20.30 -18.81 -8.89
C ILE A 686 21.25 -18.12 -9.91
N PRO A 687 20.68 -17.47 -10.95
CA PRO A 687 21.42 -16.87 -12.06
C PRO A 687 22.10 -15.54 -11.67
N ILE A 688 22.93 -15.55 -10.63
CA ILE A 688 23.61 -14.36 -10.11
C ILE A 688 25.06 -14.21 -10.58
N ILE A 689 25.65 -15.23 -11.22
CA ILE A 689 27.01 -15.18 -11.79
C ILE A 689 26.97 -15.60 -13.25
N ASN A 690 27.62 -14.84 -14.13
CA ASN A 690 27.79 -15.22 -15.53
C ASN A 690 28.71 -16.45 -15.65
N SER A 691 28.19 -17.54 -16.20
CA SER A 691 28.90 -18.83 -16.27
C SER A 691 30.15 -18.79 -17.15
N VAL A 692 30.16 -17.97 -18.20
CA VAL A 692 31.30 -17.81 -19.13
C VAL A 692 32.41 -16.97 -18.50
N ARG A 693 32.08 -15.89 -17.78
CA ARG A 693 33.08 -15.14 -17.00
C ARG A 693 33.71 -15.99 -15.91
N LEU A 694 32.92 -16.85 -15.25
CA LEU A 694 33.43 -17.78 -14.24
C LEU A 694 34.44 -18.77 -14.83
N GLU A 695 34.13 -19.38 -15.98
CA GLU A 695 35.07 -20.28 -16.68
C GLU A 695 36.35 -19.55 -17.10
N ALA A 696 36.24 -18.33 -17.67
CA ALA A 696 37.37 -17.54 -18.12
C ALA A 696 38.30 -17.11 -16.96
N ALA A 697 37.73 -16.70 -15.83
CA ALA A 697 38.49 -16.33 -14.63
C ALA A 697 39.23 -17.53 -14.02
N CYS A 698 38.58 -18.70 -13.96
CA CYS A 698 39.19 -19.92 -13.42
C CYS A 698 40.24 -20.55 -14.35
N THR A 699 40.16 -20.31 -15.67
CA THR A 699 41.15 -20.78 -16.66
C THR A 699 42.28 -19.78 -16.93
N GLY A 700 42.24 -18.58 -16.35
CA GLY A 700 43.27 -17.55 -16.51
C GLY A 700 43.27 -16.86 -17.89
N SER A 701 42.13 -16.83 -18.58
CA SER A 701 42.03 -16.16 -19.88
C SER A 701 42.15 -14.64 -19.71
N SER A 702 43.19 -14.03 -20.30
CA SER A 702 43.45 -12.59 -20.21
C SER A 702 42.48 -11.70 -21.02
N SER A 703 41.44 -12.29 -21.62
CA SER A 703 40.42 -11.58 -22.42
C SER A 703 39.15 -11.23 -21.64
N VAL A 704 39.11 -11.50 -20.32
CA VAL A 704 37.96 -11.22 -19.45
C VAL A 704 38.47 -10.71 -18.10
N GLY A 705 37.89 -9.62 -17.59
CA GLY A 705 38.30 -9.00 -16.32
C GLY A 705 38.13 -9.96 -15.13
N PRO A 706 39.03 -9.88 -14.12
CA PRO A 706 39.07 -10.83 -13.01
C PRO A 706 37.75 -10.86 -12.24
N LEU A 707 37.39 -12.02 -11.67
CA LEU A 707 36.33 -12.11 -10.68
C LEU A 707 36.89 -11.84 -9.27
N PRO A 708 36.12 -11.23 -8.36
CA PRO A 708 36.54 -11.04 -6.98
C PRO A 708 36.93 -12.34 -6.29
N HIS A 709 38.07 -12.32 -5.62
CA HIS A 709 38.68 -13.49 -5.00
C HIS A 709 37.76 -14.14 -3.94
N GLY A 710 37.00 -13.33 -3.19
CA GLY A 710 35.98 -13.82 -2.24
C GLY A 710 34.82 -14.56 -2.92
N LEU A 711 34.42 -14.15 -4.13
CA LEU A 711 33.39 -14.83 -4.91
C LEU A 711 33.89 -16.20 -5.40
N LEU A 712 35.14 -16.28 -5.86
CA LEU A 712 35.76 -17.54 -6.27
C LEU A 712 35.98 -18.50 -5.07
N ALA A 713 36.34 -17.97 -3.90
CA ALA A 713 36.44 -18.76 -2.68
C ALA A 713 35.06 -19.29 -2.22
N CYS A 714 34.02 -18.44 -2.27
CA CYS A 714 32.66 -18.83 -1.92
C CYS A 714 32.05 -19.81 -2.94
N ALA A 715 32.36 -19.67 -4.23
CA ALA A 715 31.99 -20.61 -5.29
C ALA A 715 32.46 -22.04 -4.99
N VAL A 716 33.71 -22.20 -4.57
CA VAL A 716 34.21 -23.49 -4.07
C VAL A 716 33.43 -23.93 -2.83
N ALA A 717 33.33 -23.07 -1.82
CA ALA A 717 32.72 -23.41 -0.53
C ALA A 717 31.23 -23.81 -0.60
N HIS A 718 30.49 -23.25 -1.55
CA HIS A 718 29.09 -23.60 -1.81
C HIS A 718 28.91 -25.05 -2.30
N THR A 719 29.88 -25.56 -3.06
CA THR A 719 29.81 -26.86 -3.75
C THR A 719 30.32 -28.03 -2.91
N ILE A 720 30.72 -27.78 -1.66
CA ILE A 720 31.25 -28.82 -0.75
C ILE A 720 30.25 -29.97 -0.50
N PRO A 721 28.92 -29.75 -0.34
CA PRO A 721 27.92 -30.82 -0.33
C PRO A 721 28.05 -31.80 -1.50
N ASP A 722 28.27 -31.27 -2.71
CA ASP A 722 28.35 -32.04 -3.95
C ASP A 722 29.77 -32.55 -4.24
N SER A 723 30.75 -32.23 -3.37
CA SER A 723 32.18 -32.46 -3.59
C SER A 723 32.82 -33.23 -2.43
N PRO A 724 32.72 -34.57 -2.38
CA PRO A 724 33.20 -35.40 -1.27
C PRO A 724 34.67 -35.19 -0.89
N ASN A 725 35.53 -34.82 -1.84
CA ASN A 725 36.95 -34.55 -1.60
C ASN A 725 37.18 -33.26 -0.78
N LEU A 726 36.26 -32.30 -0.81
CA LEU A 726 36.34 -31.04 -0.05
C LEU A 726 35.70 -31.12 1.34
N GLN A 727 34.87 -32.14 1.61
CA GLN A 727 34.21 -32.31 2.91
C GLN A 727 35.18 -32.31 4.11
N PRO A 728 36.38 -32.96 4.06
CA PRO A 728 37.37 -32.88 5.14
C PRO A 728 37.95 -31.48 5.35
N HIS A 729 37.85 -30.59 4.36
CA HIS A 729 38.41 -29.24 4.36
C HIS A 729 37.35 -28.16 4.68
N LEU A 730 36.07 -28.56 4.86
CA LEU A 730 34.90 -27.70 5.10
C LEU A 730 35.18 -26.55 6.07
N GLN A 731 35.67 -26.87 7.29
CA GLN A 731 35.87 -25.88 8.34
C GLN A 731 36.88 -24.79 7.91
N LYS A 732 38.01 -25.18 7.33
CA LYS A 732 39.06 -24.25 6.88
C LYS A 732 38.55 -23.36 5.75
N VAL A 733 37.94 -23.97 4.73
CA VAL A 733 37.44 -23.25 3.54
C VAL A 733 36.37 -22.23 3.95
N TRP A 734 35.47 -22.59 4.88
CA TRP A 734 34.49 -21.65 5.43
C TRP A 734 35.10 -20.59 6.35
N THR A 735 36.19 -20.86 7.07
CA THR A 735 36.93 -19.81 7.80
C THR A 735 37.44 -18.73 6.84
N HIS A 736 38.10 -19.12 5.75
CA HIS A 736 38.59 -18.18 4.73
C HIS A 736 37.46 -17.43 4.02
N VAL A 737 36.35 -18.11 3.69
CA VAL A 737 35.18 -17.46 3.09
C VAL A 737 34.47 -16.50 4.04
N ILE A 738 34.38 -16.79 5.35
CA ILE A 738 33.80 -15.86 6.32
C ILE A 738 34.71 -14.62 6.50
N ASN A 739 36.03 -14.81 6.57
CA ASN A 739 36.99 -13.69 6.62
C ASN A 739 36.86 -12.77 5.41
N SER A 740 36.86 -13.34 4.21
CA SER A 740 36.71 -12.60 2.96
C SER A 740 35.32 -11.97 2.79
N LEU A 741 34.25 -12.61 3.28
CA LEU A 741 32.89 -12.04 3.24
C LEU A 741 32.74 -10.83 4.17
N GLU A 742 33.31 -10.87 5.38
CA GLU A 742 33.37 -9.70 6.28
C GLU A 742 34.34 -8.60 5.78
N ASP A 743 35.19 -8.91 4.80
CA ASP A 743 36.06 -7.96 4.09
C ASP A 743 35.34 -7.31 2.90
N GLU A 744 34.65 -8.10 2.09
CA GLU A 744 33.73 -7.65 1.02
C GLU A 744 32.66 -6.68 1.57
N PHE A 745 32.06 -6.99 2.73
CA PHE A 745 31.10 -6.08 3.40
C PHE A 745 31.68 -4.73 3.84
N ARG A 746 33.00 -4.53 3.85
CA ARG A 746 33.62 -3.20 4.09
C ARG A 746 33.60 -2.33 2.84
N THR A 747 33.39 -2.91 1.66
CA THR A 747 33.48 -2.24 0.35
C THR A 747 32.34 -2.67 -0.58
N PRO A 748 31.07 -2.45 -0.17
CA PRO A 748 29.92 -3.17 -0.72
C PRO A 748 29.70 -2.91 -2.21
N ARG A 749 29.55 -3.98 -2.99
CA ARG A 749 29.38 -3.98 -4.44
C ARG A 749 28.36 -5.03 -4.88
N LEU A 750 27.94 -5.03 -6.15
CA LEU A 750 27.10 -6.10 -6.71
C LEU A 750 27.74 -7.48 -6.48
N ALA A 751 29.08 -7.56 -6.55
CA ALA A 751 29.83 -8.77 -6.21
C ALA A 751 29.69 -9.17 -4.74
N THR A 752 29.73 -8.24 -3.79
CA THR A 752 29.48 -8.54 -2.37
C THR A 752 28.12 -9.21 -2.17
N LEU A 753 27.08 -8.81 -2.93
CA LEU A 753 25.79 -9.51 -2.95
C LEU A 753 25.88 -10.88 -3.63
N GLN A 754 26.64 -11.05 -4.71
CA GLN A 754 26.88 -12.38 -5.30
C GLN A 754 27.53 -13.34 -4.27
N VAL A 755 28.55 -12.89 -3.53
CA VAL A 755 29.20 -13.69 -2.46
C VAL A 755 28.20 -13.99 -1.34
N ALA A 756 27.49 -12.97 -0.85
CA ALA A 756 26.60 -13.10 0.30
C ALA A 756 25.38 -13.97 -0.01
N ILE A 757 24.76 -13.83 -1.17
CA ILE A 757 23.64 -14.67 -1.64
C ILE A 757 24.12 -16.12 -1.83
N LEU A 758 25.28 -16.32 -2.46
CA LEU A 758 25.81 -17.67 -2.66
C LEU A 758 26.12 -18.34 -1.32
N ALA A 759 26.66 -17.59 -0.35
CA ALA A 759 26.85 -18.05 1.02
C ALA A 759 25.53 -18.33 1.74
N ILE A 760 24.49 -17.50 1.60
CA ILE A 760 23.13 -17.75 2.12
C ILE A 760 22.57 -19.06 1.57
N ALA A 761 22.76 -19.30 0.26
CA ALA A 761 22.32 -20.50 -0.45
C ALA A 761 23.11 -21.77 -0.08
N SER A 762 24.30 -21.66 0.51
CA SER A 762 25.15 -22.82 0.83
C SER A 762 24.59 -23.69 1.94
N ARG A 763 24.70 -25.01 1.75
CA ARG A 763 24.29 -26.07 2.66
C ARG A 763 25.52 -26.79 3.26
N PRO A 764 25.41 -27.54 4.38
CA PRO A 764 24.28 -27.60 5.29
C PRO A 764 24.06 -26.28 6.06
N CYS A 765 22.81 -26.01 6.43
CA CYS A 765 22.43 -24.80 7.16
C CYS A 765 22.27 -25.06 8.67
N GLU A 766 23.37 -24.97 9.41
CA GLU A 766 23.40 -25.21 10.87
C GLU A 766 23.25 -23.92 11.69
N ASN A 767 23.99 -22.86 11.39
CA ASN A 767 23.89 -21.58 12.12
C ASN A 767 22.82 -20.67 11.50
N ILE A 768 21.55 -20.92 11.87
CA ILE A 768 20.37 -20.18 11.44
C ILE A 768 20.52 -18.67 11.73
N GLY A 769 20.97 -18.31 12.93
CA GLY A 769 21.12 -16.91 13.35
C GLY A 769 22.16 -16.14 12.54
N GLN A 770 23.33 -16.73 12.28
CA GLN A 770 24.36 -16.13 11.41
C GLN A 770 23.85 -15.99 9.96
N ARG A 771 23.03 -16.93 9.47
CA ARG A 771 22.37 -16.80 8.16
C ARG A 771 21.32 -15.68 8.14
N ASP A 772 20.58 -15.44 9.22
CA ASP A 772 19.65 -14.29 9.32
C ASP A 772 20.37 -12.94 9.39
N VAL A 773 21.47 -12.85 10.14
CA VAL A 773 22.35 -11.67 10.13
C VAL A 773 22.98 -11.45 8.76
N LEU A 774 23.31 -12.52 8.04
CA LEU A 774 23.82 -12.42 6.67
C LEU A 774 22.73 -11.94 5.69
N VAL A 775 21.48 -12.42 5.82
CA VAL A 775 20.35 -11.90 5.03
C VAL A 775 20.13 -10.42 5.35
N SER A 776 20.11 -9.99 6.62
CA SER A 776 19.89 -8.57 6.94
C SER A 776 21.02 -7.66 6.49
N LYS A 777 22.29 -8.08 6.61
CA LYS A 777 23.45 -7.40 5.98
C LYS A 777 23.27 -7.28 4.46
N SER A 778 22.84 -8.37 3.80
CA SER A 778 22.67 -8.40 2.34
C SER A 778 21.50 -7.52 1.88
N VAL A 779 20.40 -7.49 2.64
CA VAL A 779 19.26 -6.60 2.38
C VAL A 779 19.65 -5.13 2.58
N ALA A 780 20.40 -4.81 3.65
CA ALA A 780 20.95 -3.48 3.85
C ALA A 780 21.86 -3.05 2.68
N VAL A 781 22.74 -3.94 2.19
CA VAL A 781 23.57 -3.68 1.01
C VAL A 781 22.74 -3.60 -0.29
N ALA A 782 21.64 -4.35 -0.42
CA ALA A 782 20.75 -4.23 -1.58
C ALA A 782 20.01 -2.89 -1.61
N TYR A 783 19.59 -2.36 -0.47
CA TYR A 783 19.14 -0.96 -0.36
C TYR A 783 20.28 0.02 -0.69
N LEU A 784 21.48 -0.19 -0.11
CA LEU A 784 22.69 0.60 -0.33
C LEU A 784 23.15 0.64 -1.80
N LEU A 785 22.79 -0.36 -2.60
CA LEU A 785 23.13 -0.47 -4.03
C LEU A 785 21.90 -0.27 -4.94
N GLY A 786 20.77 0.20 -4.40
CA GLY A 786 19.60 0.60 -5.19
C GLY A 786 18.75 -0.53 -5.75
N LEU A 787 19.01 -1.79 -5.40
CA LEU A 787 18.34 -2.97 -5.98
C LEU A 787 16.84 -3.07 -5.67
N HIS A 788 16.33 -2.27 -4.73
CA HIS A 788 14.91 -2.16 -4.39
C HIS A 788 14.08 -1.40 -5.46
N MET A 789 14.77 -0.70 -6.37
CA MET A 789 14.21 0.10 -7.45
C MET A 789 14.32 -0.66 -8.77
N ASP A 790 13.35 -0.54 -9.68
CA ASP A 790 13.37 -1.31 -10.93
C ASP A 790 14.43 -0.78 -11.92
N PRO A 791 15.44 -1.58 -12.29
CA PRO A 791 16.49 -1.15 -13.20
C PRO A 791 16.06 -1.14 -14.68
N ALA A 792 14.84 -1.55 -15.03
CA ALA A 792 14.40 -1.69 -16.43
C ALA A 792 14.61 -0.43 -17.29
N ARG A 793 14.41 0.77 -16.70
CA ARG A 793 14.54 2.08 -17.36
C ARG A 793 15.92 2.74 -17.20
N TRP A 794 16.92 2.03 -16.66
CA TRP A 794 18.23 2.62 -16.43
C TRP A 794 19.11 2.56 -17.70
N GLU A 795 19.94 3.59 -17.90
CA GLU A 795 21.03 3.72 -18.89
C GLU A 795 22.23 2.82 -18.53
N LEU A 796 21.91 1.62 -18.08
CA LEU A 796 22.84 0.56 -17.76
C LEU A 796 22.93 -0.45 -18.92
N PRO A 797 24.09 -1.11 -19.11
CA PRO A 797 24.18 -2.31 -19.92
C PRO A 797 23.11 -3.34 -19.53
N ILE A 798 22.58 -4.07 -20.51
CA ILE A 798 21.48 -5.03 -20.29
C ILE A 798 21.88 -6.06 -19.22
N TRP A 799 23.12 -6.57 -19.29
CA TRP A 799 23.66 -7.51 -18.28
C TRP A 799 23.59 -6.95 -16.85
N GLU A 800 23.81 -5.64 -16.67
CA GLU A 800 23.86 -5.01 -15.35
C GLU A 800 22.45 -4.81 -14.77
N ARG A 801 21.49 -4.39 -15.62
CA ARG A 801 20.07 -4.28 -15.23
C ARG A 801 19.50 -5.63 -14.80
N SER A 802 19.69 -6.64 -15.64
CA SER A 802 19.18 -7.97 -15.38
C SER A 802 19.89 -8.65 -14.21
N LEU A 803 21.20 -8.46 -14.04
CA LEU A 803 21.90 -8.89 -12.83
C LEU A 803 21.33 -8.27 -11.55
N ARG A 804 21.14 -6.93 -11.51
CA ARG A 804 20.52 -6.23 -10.36
C ARG A 804 19.13 -6.80 -10.05
N LYS A 805 18.30 -7.02 -11.07
CA LYS A 805 16.96 -7.61 -10.93
C LYS A 805 17.01 -9.04 -10.37
N ARG A 806 17.91 -9.90 -10.86
CA ARG A 806 18.09 -11.28 -10.39
C ARG A 806 18.62 -11.34 -8.96
N LEU A 807 19.56 -10.47 -8.60
CA LEU A 807 20.08 -10.33 -7.23
C LEU A 807 18.96 -9.94 -6.25
N TRP A 808 18.13 -8.94 -6.60
CA TRP A 808 17.00 -8.51 -5.78
C TRP A 808 16.01 -9.65 -5.52
N TRP A 809 15.51 -10.28 -6.58
CA TRP A 809 14.52 -11.35 -6.46
C TRP A 809 15.06 -12.58 -5.74
N THR A 810 16.36 -12.88 -5.85
CA THR A 810 16.99 -13.95 -5.07
C THR A 810 17.04 -13.61 -3.57
N LEU A 811 17.35 -12.37 -3.20
CA LEU A 811 17.27 -11.91 -1.80
C LEU A 811 15.84 -11.91 -1.27
N PHE A 812 14.87 -11.52 -2.10
CA PHE A 812 13.45 -11.58 -1.76
C PHE A 812 12.99 -13.01 -1.46
N ILE A 813 13.40 -13.99 -2.28
CA ILE A 813 13.20 -15.42 -2.00
C ILE A 813 13.83 -15.80 -0.64
N PHE A 814 15.10 -15.46 -0.40
CA PHE A 814 15.79 -15.87 0.83
C PHE A 814 15.27 -15.22 2.11
N ASP A 815 14.76 -14.00 2.06
CA ASP A 815 14.13 -13.38 3.23
C ASP A 815 12.71 -13.90 3.46
N LYS A 816 11.84 -13.89 2.45
CA LYS A 816 10.42 -14.24 2.60
C LYS A 816 10.19 -15.69 3.01
N TRP A 817 10.90 -16.64 2.39
CA TRP A 817 10.75 -18.06 2.76
C TRP A 817 11.32 -18.37 4.15
N ARG A 818 12.36 -17.66 4.60
CA ARG A 818 12.90 -17.82 5.96
C ARG A 818 12.03 -17.12 7.01
N ALA A 819 11.41 -15.99 6.67
CA ALA A 819 10.36 -15.36 7.48
C ALA A 819 9.17 -16.30 7.70
N LEU A 820 8.65 -16.89 6.61
CA LEU A 820 7.57 -17.89 6.64
C LEU A 820 7.91 -19.12 7.50
N VAL A 821 9.11 -19.66 7.33
CA VAL A 821 9.54 -20.91 7.96
C VAL A 821 9.80 -20.75 9.47
N TYR A 822 10.46 -19.66 9.89
CA TYR A 822 10.79 -19.44 11.31
C TYR A 822 9.73 -18.60 12.05
N GLY A 823 8.71 -18.08 11.37
CA GLY A 823 7.70 -17.21 11.96
C GLY A 823 8.23 -15.86 12.42
N ARG A 824 9.29 -15.35 11.75
CA ARG A 824 9.92 -14.05 12.07
C ARG A 824 9.44 -12.95 11.12
N PRO A 825 9.54 -11.66 11.49
CA PRO A 825 9.42 -10.56 10.55
C PRO A 825 10.40 -10.71 9.37
N SER A 826 9.94 -10.35 8.18
CA SER A 826 10.74 -10.19 6.95
C SER A 826 11.47 -8.84 6.98
N PHE A 827 12.69 -8.79 6.45
CA PHE A 827 13.52 -7.57 6.34
C PHE A 827 13.16 -6.70 5.12
N ILE A 828 12.49 -7.25 4.11
CA ILE A 828 12.02 -6.50 2.94
C ILE A 828 10.51 -6.28 3.06
N HIS A 829 10.06 -5.07 3.41
CA HIS A 829 8.62 -4.75 3.49
C HIS A 829 8.06 -4.40 2.11
N SER A 830 6.81 -4.78 1.81
CA SER A 830 6.22 -4.63 0.46
C SER A 830 5.90 -3.19 0.04
N THR A 831 6.14 -2.21 0.91
CA THR A 831 6.06 -0.78 0.64
C THR A 831 7.37 -0.18 0.14
N GLU A 832 8.49 -0.89 0.29
CA GLU A 832 9.86 -0.32 0.17
C GLU A 832 10.57 -0.71 -1.15
N TRP A 833 9.87 -1.30 -2.12
CA TRP A 833 10.43 -1.75 -3.40
C TRP A 833 9.37 -1.81 -4.51
N HIS A 834 9.81 -1.78 -5.78
CA HIS A 834 8.91 -1.83 -6.93
C HIS A 834 9.44 -2.63 -8.15
N VAL A 835 10.46 -3.46 -7.95
CA VAL A 835 11.16 -4.23 -8.99
C VAL A 835 10.23 -5.23 -9.72
N SER A 836 10.10 -5.11 -11.04
CA SER A 836 9.38 -6.09 -11.87
C SER A 836 9.99 -7.50 -11.82
N ILE A 837 9.16 -8.51 -12.06
CA ILE A 837 9.57 -9.93 -12.08
C ILE A 837 10.59 -10.15 -13.24
N PRO A 838 11.59 -11.05 -13.10
CA PRO A 838 12.48 -11.41 -14.19
C PRO A 838 11.74 -12.11 -15.33
N ASN A 839 12.11 -11.81 -16.58
CA ASN A 839 11.63 -12.52 -17.78
C ASN A 839 12.77 -13.30 -18.47
N LEU A 840 12.52 -13.97 -19.60
CA LEU A 840 13.58 -14.73 -20.29
C LEU A 840 14.70 -13.86 -20.87
N GLN A 841 14.41 -12.60 -21.18
CA GLN A 841 15.38 -11.63 -21.67
C GLN A 841 16.33 -11.20 -20.55
N ASP A 842 15.88 -11.26 -19.29
CA ASP A 842 16.72 -11.07 -18.10
C ASP A 842 17.72 -12.21 -17.84
N CYS A 843 17.81 -13.27 -18.64
CA CYS A 843 18.81 -14.33 -18.44
C CYS A 843 20.18 -14.00 -19.08
N ASP A 844 21.26 -14.57 -18.55
CA ASP A 844 22.60 -14.39 -19.13
C ASP A 844 22.78 -15.33 -20.33
N TRP A 845 22.66 -14.78 -21.55
CA TRP A 845 22.78 -15.50 -22.83
C TRP A 845 24.21 -15.98 -23.18
N GLY A 846 25.01 -16.31 -22.16
CA GLY A 846 26.36 -16.85 -22.28
C GLY A 846 26.37 -18.29 -22.80
N ARG A 847 26.43 -18.44 -24.12
CA ARG A 847 26.83 -19.67 -24.85
C ARG A 847 25.92 -20.91 -24.77
N TYR A 848 24.82 -20.91 -24.01
CA TYR A 848 23.96 -22.09 -23.84
C TYR A 848 22.49 -21.87 -24.20
N SER A 849 22.14 -22.08 -25.46
CA SER A 849 20.76 -22.25 -25.94
C SER A 849 20.14 -23.63 -25.58
N ALA A 850 20.60 -24.24 -24.49
CA ALA A 850 20.17 -25.56 -24.05
C ALA A 850 18.77 -25.50 -23.41
N PRO A 851 17.77 -26.28 -23.86
CA PRO A 851 16.41 -26.22 -23.34
C PRO A 851 16.29 -26.41 -21.81
N GLU A 852 17.17 -27.22 -21.23
CA GLU A 852 17.21 -27.51 -19.79
C GLU A 852 17.55 -26.27 -18.94
N LEU A 853 18.36 -25.34 -19.44
CA LEU A 853 18.67 -24.10 -18.74
C LEU A 853 17.51 -23.11 -18.81
N ILE A 854 16.79 -23.07 -19.94
CA ILE A 854 15.56 -22.27 -20.08
C ILE A 854 14.48 -22.79 -19.12
N ILE A 855 14.39 -24.12 -18.91
CA ILE A 855 13.51 -24.72 -17.89
C ILE A 855 13.98 -24.35 -16.48
N SER A 856 15.29 -24.40 -16.19
CA SER A 856 15.84 -24.02 -14.89
C SER A 856 15.57 -22.54 -14.55
N PHE A 857 15.74 -21.63 -15.51
CA PHE A 857 15.44 -20.21 -15.34
C PHE A 857 13.92 -19.95 -15.21
N LYS A 858 13.07 -20.71 -15.91
CA LYS A 858 11.62 -20.68 -15.68
C LYS A 858 11.24 -21.16 -14.27
N ALA A 859 12.01 -22.07 -13.66
CA ALA A 859 11.83 -22.43 -12.24
C ALA A 859 12.18 -21.25 -11.30
N PHE A 860 13.21 -20.46 -11.63
CA PHE A 860 13.52 -19.21 -10.90
C PHE A 860 12.37 -18.19 -11.00
N ILE A 861 11.83 -17.92 -12.20
CA ILE A 861 10.65 -17.04 -12.38
C ILE A 861 9.43 -17.56 -11.58
N TYR A 862 9.19 -18.88 -11.59
CA TYR A 862 8.12 -19.50 -10.81
C TYR A 862 8.32 -19.31 -9.30
N MET A 863 9.54 -19.46 -8.80
CA MET A 863 9.89 -19.14 -7.41
C MET A 863 9.64 -17.67 -7.08
N CYS A 864 9.95 -16.71 -7.98
CA CYS A 864 9.62 -15.30 -7.78
C CYS A 864 8.11 -15.09 -7.57
N ARG A 865 7.27 -15.65 -8.46
CA ARG A 865 5.80 -15.56 -8.35
C ARG A 865 5.25 -16.21 -7.09
N MET A 866 5.71 -17.42 -6.76
CA MET A 866 5.31 -18.12 -5.53
C MET A 866 5.72 -17.33 -4.28
N THR A 867 6.83 -16.59 -4.31
CA THR A 867 7.30 -15.75 -3.20
C THR A 867 6.38 -14.55 -2.93
N GLN A 868 5.64 -14.04 -3.93
CA GLN A 868 4.62 -13.00 -3.70
C GLN A 868 3.42 -13.55 -2.90
N ILE A 869 3.08 -14.84 -3.10
CA ILE A 869 2.08 -15.53 -2.26
C ILE A 869 2.64 -15.75 -0.85
N VAL A 870 3.91 -16.11 -0.71
CA VAL A 870 4.59 -16.19 0.59
C VAL A 870 4.57 -14.85 1.34
N ASP A 871 4.84 -13.73 0.66
CA ASP A 871 4.76 -12.40 1.28
C ASP A 871 3.34 -12.11 1.80
N SER A 872 2.31 -12.44 1.01
CA SER A 872 0.91 -12.34 1.43
C SER A 872 0.65 -13.15 2.72
N VAL A 873 1.12 -14.41 2.79
CA VAL A 873 0.97 -15.25 3.99
C VAL A 873 1.74 -14.70 5.19
N VAL A 874 2.97 -14.23 4.99
CA VAL A 874 3.81 -13.63 6.05
C VAL A 874 3.14 -12.37 6.60
N GLN A 875 2.57 -11.52 5.75
CA GLN A 875 1.89 -10.30 6.19
C GLN A 875 0.58 -10.59 6.94
N SER A 876 -0.28 -11.46 6.40
CA SER A 876 -1.59 -11.78 6.97
C SER A 876 -1.54 -12.62 8.26
N PHE A 877 -0.49 -13.43 8.48
CA PHE A 877 -0.46 -14.40 9.58
C PHE A 877 0.81 -14.40 10.45
N MET A 878 1.89 -13.72 10.04
CA MET A 878 3.19 -13.73 10.75
C MET A 878 3.78 -12.33 10.99
N SER A 879 3.09 -11.27 10.56
CA SER A 879 3.47 -9.90 10.89
C SER A 879 3.16 -9.59 12.35
N VAL A 880 3.94 -8.71 12.98
CA VAL A 880 3.70 -8.24 14.35
C VAL A 880 2.28 -7.68 14.50
N LYS A 881 1.74 -7.02 13.46
CA LYS A 881 0.36 -6.55 13.39
C LYS A 881 -0.64 -7.71 13.48
N SER A 882 -0.49 -8.75 12.66
CA SER A 882 -1.35 -9.94 12.67
C SER A 882 -1.24 -10.84 13.92
N LEU A 883 -0.15 -10.70 14.69
CA LEU A 883 0.05 -11.42 15.95
C LEU A 883 -0.52 -10.66 17.16
N LEU A 884 -0.45 -9.33 17.16
CA LEU A 884 -0.99 -8.47 18.24
C LEU A 884 -2.49 -8.19 18.07
N ASP A 885 -2.96 -8.03 16.83
CA ASP A 885 -4.37 -7.85 16.46
C ASP A 885 -4.81 -9.01 15.53
N PRO A 886 -4.98 -10.23 16.08
CA PRO A 886 -5.29 -11.40 15.28
C PRO A 886 -6.70 -11.32 14.69
N PRO A 887 -6.87 -11.36 13.34
CA PRO A 887 -8.19 -11.30 12.73
C PRO A 887 -9.09 -12.46 13.17
N ALA A 888 -10.40 -12.22 13.16
CA ALA A 888 -11.40 -13.18 13.63
C ALA A 888 -11.29 -14.53 12.89
N PRO A 889 -11.63 -15.67 13.52
CA PRO A 889 -11.40 -17.01 12.94
C PRO A 889 -11.98 -17.21 11.53
N PHE A 890 -13.15 -16.66 11.24
CA PHE A 890 -13.76 -16.74 9.90
C PHE A 890 -13.00 -15.90 8.84
N VAL A 891 -12.43 -14.75 9.24
CA VAL A 891 -11.58 -13.93 8.37
C VAL A 891 -10.26 -14.66 8.09
N LYS A 892 -9.68 -15.32 9.11
CA LYS A 892 -8.50 -16.18 8.92
C LYS A 892 -8.77 -17.32 7.93
N VAL A 893 -9.94 -17.96 7.99
CA VAL A 893 -10.33 -18.97 6.99
C VAL A 893 -10.47 -18.32 5.59
N ALA A 894 -11.17 -17.20 5.46
CA ALA A 894 -11.32 -16.51 4.16
C ALA A 894 -9.98 -16.08 3.53
N LEU A 895 -9.03 -15.60 4.34
CA LEU A 895 -7.67 -15.28 3.91
C LEU A 895 -6.86 -16.52 3.51
N LEU A 896 -7.03 -17.66 4.20
CA LEU A 896 -6.41 -18.94 3.80
C LEU A 896 -7.05 -19.51 2.53
N GLU A 897 -8.36 -19.31 2.32
CA GLU A 897 -9.05 -19.65 1.06
C GLU A 897 -8.59 -18.79 -0.12
N ASP A 898 -8.36 -17.48 0.07
CA ASP A 898 -7.75 -16.60 -0.94
C ASP A 898 -6.31 -17.04 -1.29
N VAL A 899 -5.48 -17.35 -0.28
CA VAL A 899 -4.16 -17.93 -0.50
C VAL A 899 -4.25 -19.26 -1.26
N ASN A 900 -5.17 -20.15 -0.90
CA ASN A 900 -5.37 -21.41 -1.62
C ASN A 900 -5.83 -21.20 -3.08
N LYS A 901 -6.68 -20.20 -3.37
CA LYS A 901 -7.06 -19.83 -4.74
C LYS A 901 -5.86 -19.32 -5.54
N LYS A 902 -4.99 -18.50 -4.93
CA LYS A 902 -3.75 -18.00 -5.54
C LYS A 902 -2.74 -19.11 -5.80
N LEU A 903 -2.63 -20.09 -4.91
CA LEU A 903 -1.80 -21.28 -5.11
C LEU A 903 -2.35 -22.16 -6.24
N ALA A 904 -3.67 -22.43 -6.26
CA ALA A 904 -4.32 -23.20 -7.31
C ALA A 904 -4.16 -22.54 -8.69
N ALA A 905 -4.37 -21.22 -8.81
CA ALA A 905 -4.13 -20.49 -10.06
C ALA A 905 -2.66 -20.59 -10.53
N LEU A 906 -1.69 -20.44 -9.62
CA LEU A 906 -0.28 -20.59 -9.94
C LEU A 906 0.10 -22.04 -10.32
N GLU A 907 -0.60 -23.04 -9.78
CA GLU A 907 -0.42 -24.46 -10.08
C GLU A 907 -1.10 -24.87 -11.41
N GLU A 908 -2.26 -24.29 -11.75
CA GLU A 908 -2.89 -24.41 -13.07
C GLU A 908 -2.01 -23.79 -14.18
N GLU A 909 -1.51 -22.57 -13.93
CA GLU A 909 -0.60 -21.81 -14.78
C GLU A 909 0.77 -22.48 -14.99
N MET A 910 1.14 -23.45 -14.16
CA MET A 910 2.45 -24.12 -14.23
C MET A 910 2.54 -25.04 -15.46
N PRO A 911 3.64 -25.05 -16.24
CA PRO A 911 3.78 -25.95 -17.38
C PRO A 911 3.74 -27.43 -16.95
N GLU A 912 3.20 -28.31 -17.80
CA GLU A 912 3.06 -29.74 -17.48
C GLU A 912 4.38 -30.44 -17.12
N SER A 913 5.51 -29.99 -17.69
CA SER A 913 6.85 -30.50 -17.34
C SER A 913 7.36 -30.08 -15.95
N PHE A 914 6.62 -29.21 -15.24
CA PHE A 914 6.92 -28.78 -13.88
C PHE A 914 5.90 -29.33 -12.87
N LYS A 915 4.74 -29.84 -13.31
CA LYS A 915 3.78 -30.53 -12.45
C LYS A 915 4.36 -31.87 -12.00
N TRP A 916 4.31 -32.13 -10.69
CA TRP A 916 4.61 -33.45 -10.15
C TRP A 916 3.38 -34.35 -10.30
N ASN A 917 3.60 -35.63 -10.61
CA ASN A 917 2.56 -36.65 -10.60
C ASN A 917 3.13 -37.97 -10.09
N GLU A 918 2.28 -38.82 -9.50
CA GLU A 918 2.67 -40.12 -8.94
C GLU A 918 3.18 -41.10 -10.03
N THR A 919 2.88 -40.85 -11.30
CA THR A 919 3.10 -41.79 -12.41
C THR A 919 4.38 -41.55 -13.21
N ALA A 920 5.00 -40.36 -13.15
CA ALA A 920 6.28 -40.08 -13.80
C ALA A 920 7.51 -40.56 -13.00
N ALA A 921 7.42 -41.76 -12.40
CA ALA A 921 8.56 -42.52 -11.90
C ALA A 921 9.40 -43.07 -13.08
N GLY A 922 9.97 -42.15 -13.88
CA GLY A 922 10.29 -42.35 -15.29
C GLY A 922 11.73 -41.99 -15.71
N GLY A 923 12.72 -42.28 -14.88
CA GLY A 923 14.14 -42.42 -15.26
C GLY A 923 14.94 -41.16 -15.65
N ASN A 924 14.31 -40.11 -16.17
CA ASN A 924 14.99 -38.86 -16.53
C ASN A 924 15.20 -37.97 -15.30
N THR A 925 16.43 -37.48 -15.13
CA THR A 925 16.73 -36.42 -14.15
C THR A 925 16.09 -35.11 -14.61
N MET A 926 15.37 -34.43 -13.72
CA MET A 926 14.78 -33.13 -14.04
C MET A 926 15.86 -32.05 -14.13
N PRO A 927 15.69 -31.00 -14.95
CA PRO A 927 16.55 -29.82 -14.87
C PRO A 927 16.55 -29.23 -13.46
N THR A 928 17.68 -28.65 -13.07
CA THR A 928 17.90 -28.16 -11.71
C THR A 928 16.88 -27.09 -11.32
N GLY A 929 16.57 -27.01 -10.02
CA GLY A 929 15.56 -26.08 -9.49
C GLY A 929 14.11 -26.54 -9.62
N VAL A 930 13.74 -27.32 -10.64
CA VAL A 930 12.36 -27.82 -10.82
C VAL A 930 11.91 -28.65 -9.60
N ARG A 931 12.75 -29.58 -9.14
CA ARG A 931 12.48 -30.37 -7.92
C ARG A 931 12.36 -29.50 -6.66
N SER A 932 13.21 -28.47 -6.54
CA SER A 932 13.16 -27.56 -5.41
C SER A 932 11.89 -26.69 -5.43
N ALA A 933 11.40 -26.29 -6.61
CA ALA A 933 10.15 -25.55 -6.75
C ALA A 933 8.93 -26.41 -6.45
N GLN A 934 8.90 -27.67 -6.92
CA GLN A 934 7.88 -28.67 -6.59
C GLN A 934 7.76 -28.87 -5.07
N LEU A 935 8.89 -29.09 -4.38
CA LEU A 935 8.90 -29.24 -2.92
C LEU A 935 8.50 -27.94 -2.20
N SER A 936 8.96 -26.77 -2.66
CA SER A 936 8.57 -25.48 -2.08
C SER A 936 7.06 -25.23 -2.19
N MET A 937 6.40 -25.62 -3.30
CA MET A 937 4.95 -25.53 -3.43
C MET A 937 4.21 -26.44 -2.43
N LEU A 938 4.61 -27.73 -2.35
CA LEU A 938 4.06 -28.66 -1.35
C LEU A 938 4.32 -28.15 0.08
N GLY A 939 5.51 -27.63 0.35
CA GLY A 939 5.92 -27.05 1.63
C GLY A 939 5.14 -25.80 2.02
N LEU A 940 4.72 -24.98 1.06
CA LEU A 940 3.85 -23.83 1.25
C LEU A 940 2.40 -24.28 1.52
N ARG A 941 1.86 -25.22 0.73
CA ARG A 941 0.54 -25.84 0.96
C ARG A 941 0.47 -26.47 2.37
N ILE A 942 1.51 -27.15 2.84
CA ILE A 942 1.63 -27.68 4.21
C ILE A 942 1.55 -26.56 5.26
N ILE A 943 2.24 -25.42 5.06
CA ILE A 943 2.21 -24.31 6.03
C ILE A 943 0.83 -23.64 6.06
N VAL A 944 0.19 -23.45 4.90
CA VAL A 944 -1.18 -22.90 4.80
C VAL A 944 -2.19 -23.82 5.50
N TYR A 945 -2.15 -25.14 5.26
CA TYR A 945 -3.03 -26.08 5.94
C TYR A 945 -2.68 -26.29 7.42
N ARG A 946 -1.42 -26.07 7.84
CA ARG A 946 -1.03 -26.01 9.26
C ARG A 946 -1.66 -24.80 9.97
N LEU A 947 -1.74 -23.64 9.32
CA LEU A 947 -2.49 -22.48 9.82
C LEU A 947 -3.99 -22.79 9.88
N HIS A 948 -4.55 -23.36 8.81
CA HIS A 948 -5.97 -23.72 8.73
C HIS A 948 -6.39 -24.74 9.80
N LEU A 949 -5.56 -25.75 10.08
CA LEU A 949 -5.79 -26.77 11.10
C LEU A 949 -5.66 -26.21 12.53
N ASN A 950 -4.88 -25.15 12.74
CA ASN A 950 -4.82 -24.46 14.03
C ASN A 950 -6.09 -23.67 14.31
N VAL A 951 -6.64 -22.96 13.30
CA VAL A 951 -7.94 -22.26 13.41
C VAL A 951 -9.09 -23.26 13.58
N ALA A 952 -9.17 -24.27 12.73
CA ALA A 952 -10.23 -25.29 12.80
C ALA A 952 -10.22 -26.06 14.14
N TYR A 953 -9.05 -26.33 14.73
CA TYR A 953 -8.97 -27.02 16.03
C TYR A 953 -9.39 -26.15 17.22
N ARG A 954 -9.14 -24.84 17.18
CA ARG A 954 -9.45 -23.91 18.29
C ARG A 954 -10.86 -23.36 18.21
N ASP A 955 -11.21 -22.86 17.03
CA ASP A 955 -12.27 -21.88 16.85
C ASP A 955 -13.47 -22.45 16.08
N ILE A 956 -13.24 -23.46 15.23
CA ILE A 956 -14.29 -24.08 14.39
C ILE A 956 -14.19 -25.63 14.40
N PRO A 957 -14.35 -26.32 15.55
CA PRO A 957 -14.07 -27.77 15.66
C PRO A 957 -14.87 -28.66 14.70
N LEU A 958 -16.04 -28.21 14.23
CA LEU A 958 -16.85 -28.93 13.24
C LEU A 958 -16.15 -29.07 11.87
N GLN A 959 -15.19 -28.20 11.54
CA GLN A 959 -14.36 -28.29 10.33
C GLN A 959 -13.05 -29.07 10.56
N TYR A 960 -12.73 -29.48 11.79
CA TYR A 960 -11.44 -30.08 12.10
C TYR A 960 -11.16 -31.34 11.25
N ASN A 961 -12.13 -32.24 11.10
CA ASN A 961 -11.93 -33.51 10.38
C ASN A 961 -11.70 -33.30 8.88
N SER A 962 -12.44 -32.40 8.21
CA SER A 962 -12.26 -32.13 6.78
C SER A 962 -10.93 -31.41 6.50
N VAL A 963 -10.54 -30.47 7.37
CA VAL A 963 -9.22 -29.81 7.27
C VAL A 963 -8.08 -30.76 7.59
N ALA A 964 -8.25 -31.69 8.54
CA ALA A 964 -7.28 -32.73 8.87
C ALA A 964 -7.11 -33.75 7.73
N HIS A 965 -8.18 -34.14 7.04
CA HIS A 965 -8.12 -35.02 5.87
C HIS A 965 -7.29 -34.38 4.75
N ILE A 966 -7.63 -33.17 4.31
CA ILE A 966 -6.89 -32.46 3.24
C ILE A 966 -5.44 -32.18 3.65
N ALA A 967 -5.19 -31.83 4.92
CA ALA A 967 -3.84 -31.67 5.45
C ALA A 967 -3.04 -32.98 5.45
N THR A 968 -3.69 -34.13 5.67
CA THR A 968 -3.06 -35.46 5.61
C THR A 968 -2.72 -35.82 4.17
N ASP A 969 -3.61 -35.53 3.21
CA ASP A 969 -3.37 -35.79 1.78
C ASP A 969 -2.21 -34.95 1.24
N ILE A 970 -2.16 -33.66 1.55
CA ILE A 970 -1.03 -32.77 1.17
C ILE A 970 0.28 -33.23 1.83
N CYS A 971 0.23 -33.79 3.05
CA CYS A 971 1.39 -34.41 3.68
C CYS A 971 1.79 -35.74 3.03
N LYS A 972 0.83 -36.55 2.57
CA LYS A 972 1.09 -37.74 1.75
C LYS A 972 1.81 -37.35 0.46
N ASP A 973 1.34 -36.33 -0.26
CA ASP A 973 1.96 -35.85 -1.50
C ASP A 973 3.45 -35.51 -1.31
N MET A 974 3.81 -34.89 -0.18
CA MET A 974 5.22 -34.63 0.20
C MET A 974 6.02 -35.92 0.47
N VAL A 975 5.42 -36.96 1.05
CA VAL A 975 6.09 -38.25 1.27
C VAL A 975 6.27 -39.00 -0.05
N ASP A 976 5.24 -39.05 -0.89
CA ASP A 976 5.31 -39.67 -2.22
C ASP A 976 6.32 -38.95 -3.12
N PHE A 977 6.38 -37.61 -3.06
CA PHE A 977 7.40 -36.81 -3.74
C PHE A 977 8.82 -37.25 -3.34
N LEU A 978 9.11 -37.41 -2.04
CA LEU A 978 10.42 -37.86 -1.54
C LEU A 978 10.74 -39.32 -1.93
N ASP A 979 9.73 -40.17 -2.08
CA ASP A 979 9.88 -41.52 -2.63
C ASP A 979 10.20 -41.49 -4.15
N THR A 980 9.71 -40.51 -4.92
CA THR A 980 10.08 -40.33 -6.34
C THR A 980 11.50 -39.77 -6.58
N LEU A 981 12.19 -39.26 -5.55
CA LEU A 981 13.54 -38.70 -5.73
C LEU A 981 14.59 -39.78 -6.00
N THR A 982 15.31 -39.62 -7.11
CA THR A 982 16.41 -40.51 -7.51
C THR A 982 17.77 -39.96 -7.06
N GLY A 983 18.79 -40.81 -6.98
CA GLY A 983 20.15 -40.38 -6.61
C GLY A 983 20.72 -39.17 -7.40
N PRO A 984 20.41 -39.00 -8.70
CA PRO A 984 20.62 -37.75 -9.44
C PRO A 984 19.86 -36.53 -8.91
N ASP A 985 18.56 -36.63 -8.62
CA ASP A 985 17.74 -35.50 -8.10
C ASP A 985 18.31 -34.91 -6.80
N LEU A 986 18.91 -35.75 -5.96
CA LEU A 986 19.52 -35.35 -4.67
C LEU A 986 20.75 -34.43 -4.84
N ARG A 987 21.37 -34.41 -6.03
CA ARG A 987 22.53 -33.55 -6.37
C ARG A 987 22.14 -32.29 -7.17
N LEU A 988 20.85 -32.09 -7.47
CA LEU A 988 20.37 -30.82 -8.02
C LEU A 988 20.44 -29.71 -6.97
N PHE A 989 20.25 -28.46 -7.39
CA PHE A 989 20.12 -27.37 -6.42
C PHE A 989 18.81 -27.48 -5.63
N TRP A 990 18.93 -27.28 -4.32
CA TRP A 990 17.85 -27.25 -3.34
C TRP A 990 18.03 -26.04 -2.43
N PHE A 991 16.95 -25.31 -2.12
CA PHE A 991 17.02 -24.18 -1.19
C PHE A 991 17.35 -24.64 0.26
N PRO A 992 18.09 -23.85 1.07
CA PRO A 992 18.45 -24.24 2.43
C PRO A 992 17.27 -24.51 3.36
N TYR A 993 16.10 -23.91 3.08
CA TYR A 993 14.87 -24.08 3.84
C TYR A 993 14.04 -25.32 3.42
N THR A 994 14.48 -26.09 2.42
CA THR A 994 13.86 -27.37 2.01
C THR A 994 13.73 -28.35 3.18
N ALA A 995 14.78 -28.47 4.00
CA ALA A 995 14.76 -29.31 5.21
C ALA A 995 13.68 -28.88 6.21
N ASP A 996 13.43 -27.58 6.33
CA ASP A 996 12.41 -27.03 7.22
C ASP A 996 10.97 -27.30 6.71
N HIS A 997 10.72 -27.36 5.39
CA HIS A 997 9.42 -27.81 4.85
C HIS A 997 9.15 -29.30 5.13
N ILE A 998 10.16 -30.15 4.95
CA ILE A 998 10.10 -31.57 5.31
C ILE A 998 9.83 -31.73 6.82
N SER A 999 10.49 -30.93 7.67
CA SER A 999 10.22 -30.91 9.11
C SER A 999 8.82 -30.40 9.46
N ASN A 1000 8.29 -29.42 8.73
CA ASN A 1000 6.92 -28.93 8.90
C ASN A 1000 5.87 -29.99 8.50
N CYS A 1001 6.15 -30.83 7.50
CA CYS A 1001 5.31 -31.97 7.13
C CYS A 1001 5.10 -32.93 8.32
N CYS A 1002 6.21 -33.43 8.89
CA CYS A 1002 6.15 -34.31 10.07
C CYS A 1002 5.53 -33.61 11.29
N SER A 1003 5.82 -32.32 11.50
CA SER A 1003 5.21 -31.50 12.56
C SER A 1003 3.69 -31.36 12.42
N LEU A 1004 3.17 -31.32 11.18
CA LEU A 1004 1.74 -31.31 10.90
C LEU A 1004 1.11 -32.70 11.10
N LEU A 1005 1.71 -33.75 10.56
CA LEU A 1005 1.27 -35.13 10.76
C LEU A 1005 1.23 -35.52 12.24
N LEU A 1006 2.27 -35.20 13.03
CA LEU A 1006 2.28 -35.41 14.47
C LEU A 1006 1.16 -34.66 15.20
N ARG A 1007 0.79 -33.44 14.76
CA ARG A 1007 -0.37 -32.71 15.31
C ARG A 1007 -1.69 -33.41 14.99
N ILE A 1008 -1.84 -33.95 13.78
CA ILE A 1008 -3.03 -34.71 13.36
C ILE A 1008 -3.14 -36.01 14.17
N ALA A 1009 -2.06 -36.79 14.28
CA ALA A 1009 -2.00 -38.00 15.10
C ALA A 1009 -2.34 -37.72 16.57
N ILE A 1010 -1.67 -36.74 17.21
CA ILE A 1010 -1.90 -36.38 18.63
C ILE A 1010 -3.33 -35.92 18.88
N ARG A 1011 -3.89 -35.05 18.02
CA ARG A 1011 -5.23 -34.46 18.21
C ARG A 1011 -6.37 -35.41 17.82
N GLY A 1012 -6.13 -36.32 16.86
CA GLY A 1012 -7.13 -37.31 16.44
C GLY A 1012 -7.17 -38.59 17.29
N LYS A 1013 -6.08 -38.93 18.03
CA LYS A 1013 -6.04 -40.13 18.87
C LYS A 1013 -7.01 -40.12 20.04
N THR A 1014 -7.44 -38.95 20.52
CA THR A 1014 -8.52 -38.79 21.52
C THR A 1014 -9.91 -39.07 20.96
N ALA A 1015 -10.07 -39.09 19.63
CA ALA A 1015 -11.33 -39.33 18.92
C ALA A 1015 -11.28 -40.59 18.02
N HIS A 1016 -10.18 -41.35 18.05
CA HIS A 1016 -9.93 -42.54 17.22
C HIS A 1016 -10.18 -42.35 15.71
N THR A 1017 -9.79 -41.20 15.15
CA THR A 1017 -10.02 -40.89 13.73
C THR A 1017 -9.10 -41.68 12.80
N THR A 1018 -9.57 -41.95 11.57
CA THR A 1018 -8.80 -42.68 10.55
C THR A 1018 -7.53 -41.92 10.16
N GLU A 1019 -7.64 -40.60 10.09
CA GLU A 1019 -6.58 -39.65 9.75
C GLU A 1019 -5.43 -39.70 10.77
N ALA A 1020 -5.71 -39.99 12.04
CA ALA A 1020 -4.67 -40.14 13.06
C ALA A 1020 -3.78 -41.37 12.81
N ILE A 1021 -4.38 -42.48 12.36
CA ILE A 1021 -3.66 -43.72 12.03
C ILE A 1021 -2.85 -43.55 10.75
N ILE A 1022 -3.45 -42.92 9.72
CA ILE A 1022 -2.75 -42.60 8.46
C ILE A 1022 -1.58 -41.63 8.75
N ALA A 1023 -1.78 -40.62 9.60
CA ALA A 1023 -0.72 -39.67 9.94
C ALA A 1023 0.46 -40.32 10.69
N GLU A 1024 0.20 -41.27 11.60
CA GLU A 1024 1.27 -42.04 12.25
C GLU A 1024 2.04 -42.94 11.25
N GLN A 1025 1.35 -43.57 10.31
CA GLN A 1025 1.98 -44.35 9.23
C GLN A 1025 2.84 -43.46 8.30
N LEU A 1026 2.36 -42.26 7.94
CA LEU A 1026 3.11 -41.30 7.14
C LEU A 1026 4.33 -40.74 7.87
N VAL A 1027 4.27 -40.53 9.19
CA VAL A 1027 5.45 -40.14 10.00
C VAL A 1027 6.53 -41.22 9.96
N GLN A 1028 6.15 -42.50 10.11
CA GLN A 1028 7.09 -43.62 10.04
C GLN A 1028 7.73 -43.70 8.64
N ARG A 1029 6.92 -43.75 7.57
CA ARG A 1029 7.40 -43.78 6.17
C ARG A 1029 8.32 -42.60 5.83
N LEU A 1030 7.95 -41.40 6.24
CA LEU A 1030 8.75 -40.18 6.04
C LEU A 1030 10.12 -40.29 6.70
N VAL A 1031 10.18 -40.73 7.96
CA VAL A 1031 11.47 -40.84 8.67
C VAL A 1031 12.31 -41.98 8.11
N ASP A 1032 11.73 -43.14 7.81
CA ASP A 1032 12.46 -44.25 7.21
C ASP A 1032 13.07 -43.86 5.85
N ARG A 1033 12.30 -43.16 5.00
CA ARG A 1033 12.80 -42.62 3.72
C ARG A 1033 13.92 -41.61 3.91
N LEU A 1034 13.80 -40.69 4.87
CA LEU A 1034 14.88 -39.72 5.15
C LEU A 1034 16.14 -40.41 5.68
N ILE A 1035 16.01 -41.45 6.51
CA ILE A 1035 17.14 -42.27 6.96
C ILE A 1035 17.76 -42.99 5.77
N GLU A 1036 16.98 -43.62 4.89
CA GLU A 1036 17.47 -44.28 3.67
C GLU A 1036 18.26 -43.32 2.76
N LEU A 1037 17.71 -42.13 2.48
CA LEU A 1037 18.34 -41.10 1.66
C LEU A 1037 19.67 -40.61 2.28
N TYR A 1038 19.73 -40.47 3.60
CA TYR A 1038 20.96 -40.09 4.30
C TYR A 1038 21.98 -41.23 4.40
N GLU A 1039 21.57 -42.45 4.74
CA GLU A 1039 22.45 -43.61 4.86
C GLU A 1039 23.03 -44.03 3.50
N THR A 1040 22.22 -43.99 2.43
CA THR A 1040 22.61 -44.39 1.07
C THR A 1040 23.30 -43.28 0.29
N HIS A 1041 22.78 -42.05 0.32
CA HIS A 1041 23.25 -40.95 -0.55
C HIS A 1041 23.90 -39.78 0.19
N LYS A 1042 23.95 -39.81 1.53
CA LYS A 1042 24.54 -38.74 2.38
C LYS A 1042 23.86 -37.37 2.15
N TRP A 1043 22.58 -37.38 1.78
CA TRP A 1043 21.84 -36.14 1.48
C TRP A 1043 21.68 -35.30 2.76
N ASP A 1044 22.36 -34.15 2.78
CA ASP A 1044 22.46 -33.22 3.90
C ASP A 1044 21.11 -32.62 4.31
N ILE A 1045 20.17 -32.51 3.37
CA ILE A 1045 18.81 -32.04 3.63
C ILE A 1045 18.01 -33.06 4.44
N ALA A 1046 18.20 -34.37 4.19
CA ALA A 1046 17.58 -35.39 5.02
C ALA A 1046 18.17 -35.39 6.43
N GLU A 1047 19.49 -35.24 6.58
CA GLU A 1047 20.10 -35.09 7.90
C GLU A 1047 19.60 -33.83 8.63
N ALA A 1048 19.58 -32.68 7.95
CA ALA A 1048 19.11 -31.42 8.49
C ALA A 1048 17.64 -31.46 8.92
N ALA A 1049 16.80 -32.23 8.20
CA ALA A 1049 15.41 -32.49 8.57
C ALA A 1049 15.33 -33.45 9.78
N LEU A 1050 16.00 -34.61 9.74
CA LEU A 1050 16.00 -35.60 10.82
C LEU A 1050 16.45 -35.00 12.16
N ARG A 1051 17.51 -34.19 12.17
CA ARG A 1051 17.97 -33.45 13.36
C ARG A 1051 16.87 -32.52 13.93
N ARG A 1052 16.10 -31.84 13.07
CA ARG A 1052 14.96 -30.97 13.47
C ARG A 1052 13.74 -31.76 13.98
N LEU A 1053 13.58 -33.03 13.58
CA LEU A 1053 12.48 -33.90 14.06
C LEU A 1053 12.67 -34.40 15.49
N GLY A 1054 13.88 -34.33 16.04
CA GLY A 1054 14.21 -34.80 17.40
C GLY A 1054 13.25 -34.25 18.48
N PRO A 1055 13.19 -32.92 18.71
CA PRO A 1055 12.33 -32.36 19.76
C PRO A 1055 10.82 -32.62 19.56
N PRO A 1056 10.22 -32.47 18.36
CA PRO A 1056 8.83 -32.86 18.11
C PRO A 1056 8.52 -34.33 18.43
N LEU A 1057 9.39 -35.27 18.04
CA LEU A 1057 9.20 -36.70 18.35
C LEU A 1057 9.37 -37.00 19.85
N LEU A 1058 10.35 -36.35 20.50
CA LEU A 1058 10.57 -36.46 21.95
C LEU A 1058 9.39 -35.93 22.78
N ALA A 1059 8.66 -34.94 22.26
CA ALA A 1059 7.39 -34.47 22.84
C ALA A 1059 6.25 -35.46 22.55
N ALA A 1060 6.17 -35.99 21.33
CA ALA A 1060 5.11 -36.91 20.88
C ALA A 1060 5.15 -38.31 21.53
N ARG A 1061 6.32 -38.77 22.01
CA ARG A 1061 6.57 -40.16 22.50
C ARG A 1061 5.64 -40.74 23.58
N LYS A 1062 4.83 -39.91 24.25
CA LYS A 1062 3.82 -40.37 25.23
C LYS A 1062 2.45 -40.63 24.61
N THR A 1063 2.25 -40.22 23.35
CA THR A 1063 0.95 -40.14 22.69
C THR A 1063 0.97 -40.81 21.30
N VAL A 1064 2.08 -40.74 20.58
CA VAL A 1064 2.31 -41.42 19.30
C VAL A 1064 3.23 -42.61 19.58
N ASP A 1065 2.80 -43.83 19.26
CA ASP A 1065 3.38 -45.05 19.84
C ASP A 1065 4.70 -45.43 19.16
N SER A 1066 4.81 -45.12 17.87
CA SER A 1066 6.05 -45.19 17.08
C SER A 1066 7.10 -44.14 17.48
N ALA A 1067 6.68 -42.95 17.96
CA ALA A 1067 7.56 -41.78 18.06
C ALA A 1067 8.76 -41.98 19.03
N ASP A 1068 8.64 -42.79 20.07
CA ASP A 1068 9.74 -43.14 20.97
C ASP A 1068 10.83 -44.02 20.30
N ILE A 1069 10.40 -44.90 19.39
CA ILE A 1069 11.29 -45.75 18.59
C ILE A 1069 11.97 -44.91 17.51
N ILE A 1070 11.18 -44.12 16.76
CA ILE A 1070 11.67 -43.21 15.73
C ILE A 1070 12.71 -42.23 16.32
N HIS A 1071 12.40 -41.61 17.47
CA HIS A 1071 13.32 -40.71 18.17
C HIS A 1071 14.64 -41.41 18.56
N ARG A 1072 14.59 -42.64 19.10
CA ARG A 1072 15.81 -43.41 19.41
C ARG A 1072 16.63 -43.75 18.17
N ASN A 1073 15.99 -44.08 17.05
CA ASN A 1073 16.69 -44.37 15.80
C ASN A 1073 17.43 -43.13 15.28
N ILE A 1074 16.76 -41.98 15.23
CA ILE A 1074 17.39 -40.69 14.86
C ILE A 1074 18.54 -40.34 15.82
N ALA A 1075 18.30 -40.42 17.13
CA ALA A 1075 19.33 -40.11 18.12
C ALA A 1075 20.57 -41.01 17.98
N SER A 1076 20.38 -42.31 17.74
CA SER A 1076 21.47 -43.25 17.50
C SER A 1076 22.15 -43.07 16.14
N MET A 1077 21.49 -42.47 15.14
CA MET A 1077 22.08 -42.14 13.84
C MET A 1077 22.98 -40.91 13.98
N VAL A 1078 22.44 -39.83 14.55
CA VAL A 1078 23.17 -38.57 14.81
C VAL A 1078 24.37 -38.79 15.74
N SER A 1079 24.25 -39.68 16.73
CA SER A 1079 25.37 -40.00 17.64
C SER A 1079 26.46 -40.89 17.04
N ARG A 1080 26.21 -41.53 15.88
CA ARG A 1080 27.23 -42.34 15.15
C ARG A 1080 27.95 -41.51 14.10
N ASN A 1081 27.25 -40.55 13.48
CA ASN A 1081 27.74 -39.80 12.33
C ASN A 1081 28.07 -38.33 12.66
N SER A 1082 28.45 -38.02 13.92
CA SER A 1082 28.80 -36.67 14.35
C SER A 1082 30.14 -36.20 13.75
N LEU A 1083 30.12 -35.86 12.46
CA LEU A 1083 31.20 -35.15 11.78
C LEU A 1083 31.42 -33.81 12.48
N GLY A 1084 32.66 -33.54 12.89
CA GLY A 1084 33.00 -32.42 13.75
C GLY A 1084 33.01 -31.08 13.04
N MET A 1085 31.83 -30.49 12.79
CA MET A 1085 31.74 -29.13 12.23
C MET A 1085 32.22 -28.05 13.23
N PHE A 1086 32.11 -28.30 14.54
CA PHE A 1086 32.85 -27.57 15.58
C PHE A 1086 33.21 -28.51 16.76
N PRO A 1087 34.42 -28.40 17.35
CA PRO A 1087 34.80 -29.16 18.54
C PRO A 1087 34.20 -28.56 19.83
N ARG A 1088 34.06 -29.38 20.87
CA ARG A 1088 33.87 -28.89 22.25
C ARG A 1088 35.18 -28.32 22.79
N SER A 1089 35.11 -27.21 23.53
CA SER A 1089 36.25 -26.59 24.21
C SER A 1089 36.58 -27.32 25.53
N GLU A 1090 37.62 -28.15 25.55
CA GLU A 1090 38.03 -28.95 26.73
C GLU A 1090 38.82 -28.16 27.81
N HIS A 1091 38.54 -26.86 28.01
CA HIS A 1091 39.30 -26.00 28.92
C HIS A 1091 38.42 -25.14 29.84
N ALA A 1092 37.81 -25.77 30.85
CA ALA A 1092 37.03 -25.07 31.89
C ALA A 1092 37.14 -25.65 33.32
N GLU A 1093 38.13 -26.51 33.62
CA GLU A 1093 38.39 -27.01 34.99
C GLU A 1093 39.86 -26.89 35.43
N ALA A 1094 40.30 -25.70 35.88
CA ALA A 1094 41.35 -25.54 36.92
C ALA A 1094 41.69 -24.06 37.27
N GLY A 1095 41.54 -23.71 38.56
CA GLY A 1095 42.65 -23.13 39.35
C GLY A 1095 43.18 -21.69 39.14
N HIS A 1096 42.74 -20.80 40.05
CA HIS A 1096 43.59 -19.88 40.86
C HIS A 1096 44.20 -18.56 40.29
N ARG A 1097 43.78 -17.45 40.94
CA ARG A 1097 44.57 -16.33 41.53
C ARG A 1097 45.74 -15.69 40.74
N GLY A 1098 45.60 -14.39 40.44
CA GLY A 1098 46.69 -13.46 40.08
C GLY A 1098 46.24 -11.99 40.22
N GLU A 1099 47.17 -11.06 40.48
CA GLU A 1099 46.88 -9.65 40.79
C GLU A 1099 47.03 -8.68 39.59
N ASP A 1100 46.48 -7.48 39.79
CA ASP A 1100 46.45 -6.21 39.00
C ASP A 1100 47.86 -5.67 38.60
N PRO A 1101 48.06 -4.56 37.83
CA PRO A 1101 47.13 -3.80 36.96
C PRO A 1101 47.61 -3.52 35.52
N GLY A 1102 46.65 -3.11 34.67
CA GLY A 1102 46.82 -1.89 33.84
C GLY A 1102 47.26 -2.01 32.37
N ASN A 1103 46.27 -1.93 31.46
CA ASN A 1103 46.41 -1.17 30.22
C ASN A 1103 45.04 -0.63 29.75
N THR A 1104 44.94 0.64 29.36
CA THR A 1104 43.67 1.28 29.00
C THR A 1104 43.52 1.42 27.49
N GLY A 1105 42.73 0.55 26.87
CA GLY A 1105 42.34 0.64 25.46
C GLY A 1105 40.98 -0.03 25.23
N LEU A 1106 39.98 0.75 24.85
CA LEU A 1106 38.63 0.24 24.56
C LEU A 1106 38.65 -0.58 23.26
N SER A 1107 38.53 -1.91 23.41
CA SER A 1107 38.25 -2.82 22.30
C SER A 1107 36.98 -3.61 22.63
N PHE A 1108 36.00 -3.58 21.73
CA PHE A 1108 34.76 -4.34 21.85
C PHE A 1108 34.97 -5.74 21.25
N SER A 1109 35.57 -6.66 22.02
CA SER A 1109 35.49 -8.08 21.73
C SER A 1109 34.12 -8.61 22.17
N MET A 1110 33.26 -9.00 21.22
CA MET A 1110 32.06 -9.76 21.55
C MET A 1110 32.47 -11.18 21.97
N GLY A 1111 32.24 -11.52 23.23
CA GLY A 1111 32.64 -12.81 23.81
C GLY A 1111 31.79 -13.97 23.28
N LEU A 1112 32.40 -14.84 22.48
CA LEU A 1112 31.86 -16.16 22.14
C LEU A 1112 32.09 -17.17 23.28
N ASP A 1113 31.44 -16.96 24.43
CA ASP A 1113 30.99 -18.04 25.33
C ASP A 1113 30.24 -17.50 26.57
N SER A 1114 28.91 -17.69 26.61
CA SER A 1114 28.05 -17.72 27.82
C SER A 1114 26.56 -17.80 27.46
N GLY A 1115 26.12 -18.92 26.86
CA GLY A 1115 24.71 -19.04 26.44
C GLY A 1115 24.24 -20.40 25.89
N LEU A 1116 25.04 -21.46 25.99
CA LEU A 1116 24.69 -22.80 25.49
C LEU A 1116 23.65 -23.50 26.40
N GLY A 1117 22.41 -22.99 26.41
CA GLY A 1117 21.34 -23.54 27.26
C GLY A 1117 19.90 -23.04 27.07
N SER A 1118 19.62 -21.97 26.29
CA SER A 1118 18.23 -21.44 26.23
C SER A 1118 17.87 -20.56 25.02
N PHE A 1119 18.43 -20.81 23.82
CA PHE A 1119 18.18 -19.98 22.62
C PHE A 1119 17.71 -20.75 21.37
N TRP A 1120 16.69 -21.59 21.53
CA TRP A 1120 15.85 -22.05 20.42
C TRP A 1120 14.56 -21.22 20.38
N GLY A 1121 14.60 -20.11 19.63
CA GLY A 1121 13.53 -19.10 19.55
C GLY A 1121 12.23 -19.53 18.84
N THR A 1122 11.82 -20.80 18.96
CA THR A 1122 10.62 -21.36 18.31
C THR A 1122 9.57 -21.90 19.29
N GLU A 1123 9.86 -21.95 20.59
CA GLU A 1123 9.01 -22.64 21.58
C GLU A 1123 7.66 -21.92 21.84
N ASN A 1124 7.62 -20.59 21.83
CA ASN A 1124 6.41 -19.84 22.26
C ASN A 1124 5.41 -19.44 21.15
N ILE A 1125 5.79 -19.40 19.86
CA ILE A 1125 4.88 -18.93 18.78
C ILE A 1125 4.20 -20.10 18.03
N LEU A 1126 4.77 -21.32 18.09
CA LEU A 1126 4.33 -22.43 17.25
C LEU A 1126 3.85 -23.70 18.00
N TRP A 1127 4.00 -23.77 19.32
CA TRP A 1127 3.73 -24.97 20.14
C TRP A 1127 2.92 -24.73 21.43
N GLU A 1128 1.86 -23.92 21.35
CA GLU A 1128 0.83 -23.93 22.41
C GLU A 1128 0.13 -25.30 22.49
N PHE A 1129 0.60 -26.14 23.41
CA PHE A 1129 -0.20 -27.18 24.04
C PHE A 1129 -1.03 -26.55 25.17
N PRO A 1130 -2.36 -26.76 25.23
CA PRO A 1130 -3.13 -26.42 26.42
C PRO A 1130 -2.59 -27.21 27.61
N SER A 1131 -2.33 -26.53 28.73
CA SER A 1131 -2.10 -27.20 30.01
C SER A 1131 -3.38 -27.95 30.41
N TRP A 1132 -3.24 -29.26 30.65
CA TRP A 1132 -4.33 -30.04 31.24
C TRP A 1132 -4.53 -29.55 32.67
N GLY A 1133 -5.77 -29.21 33.02
CA GLY A 1133 -6.09 -28.60 34.30
C GLY A 1133 -5.79 -29.51 35.50
N SER A 1134 -5.09 -28.95 36.48
CA SER A 1134 -5.09 -29.44 37.86
C SER A 1134 -5.61 -28.32 38.75
N ASP A 1135 -6.77 -28.52 39.36
CA ASP A 1135 -7.26 -27.66 40.44
C ASP A 1135 -6.30 -27.73 41.62
N GLU A 1136 -5.60 -26.63 41.90
CA GLU A 1136 -5.31 -26.11 43.25
C GLU A 1136 -4.65 -24.73 43.11
N GLY A 1137 -5.09 -23.75 43.91
CA GLY A 1137 -4.78 -22.33 43.67
C GLY A 1137 -3.94 -21.67 44.76
N ILE A 1138 -3.26 -20.58 44.39
CA ILE A 1138 -2.75 -19.50 45.28
C ILE A 1138 -2.59 -18.21 44.42
N PRO A 1139 -2.93 -17.01 44.93
CA PRO A 1139 -2.88 -15.77 44.14
C PRO A 1139 -1.61 -14.93 44.38
N GLY A 1140 -1.17 -14.20 43.34
CA GLY A 1140 -0.32 -13.01 43.49
C GLY A 1140 0.84 -12.88 42.50
N GLY A 1141 0.85 -11.78 41.73
CA GLY A 1141 1.95 -11.40 40.83
C GLY A 1141 1.48 -10.42 39.74
N HIS A 1142 2.07 -9.23 39.68
CA HIS A 1142 1.82 -8.29 38.57
C HIS A 1142 2.67 -8.65 37.34
N PRO A 1143 2.18 -8.41 36.11
CA PRO A 1143 2.97 -8.58 34.89
C PRO A 1143 3.97 -7.44 34.69
N ILE A 1144 4.98 -7.72 33.86
CA ILE A 1144 5.85 -6.76 33.16
C ILE A 1144 5.53 -6.88 31.67
#